data_AF-A0A922X8D5-F1
#
_entry.id   AF-A0A922X8D5-F1
#
_cell.length_a   1.000
_cell.length_b   1.000
_cell.length_c   1.000
_cell.angle_alpha   90.00
_cell.angle_beta   90.00
_cell.angle_gamma   90.00
#
_symmetry.space_group_name_H-M   'P 1'
#
loop_
_entity.id
_entity.type
_entity.pdbx_description
1 polymer ?
#
loop_
_entity_poly.entity_id
_entity_poly.type
_entity_poly.pdbx_seq_one_letter_code
_entity_poly.pdbx_strand_id
1 'polypeptide(L)'
;MMKRCNWRHSATTWFKRQGTVALLAAAGLGSMHSAALADVIGIGDVFPFKVVDGEEVPDLPQFGNEGENPALPSIPLIIVGGTGDNVGGTAAGQLTIDIPADTFPLISENAIIGGNTFGLGLARVVGLNSQWTINQSLTIGEQGQGFLEIIAGGRLFTDPDQQVSTADFDLILGDIAGSQGFAVVDGFGSILVNTRVSVGYEGFGDVQILNSARMETWQTASIGTEVQTSENGLGQGYVLVDGIGSRWNVGVFPTPASSNAEMDLLLGEEGRGTLEITNQARVRVGRDTIIGEQADSFGEAIVTGRNSLLWTFEHMIVGRAAGNSTGVVNINDKAMVRNDESTTINRLGTINLNDGTLLTPLVTNNDGIIRGAGTVDAPVVINNGDIRNAAAVANLREKLLFTGAVTNNVGSVIESQGGEMEFQGLVTNNGQIFGRDAIFRFRSGVAGTGGEMFVGNSTIESPLPLAVASLTVDDSGSSTVIGDLTLSGNLNMEIGFTFSKLFVTGDANLGGALNISLGSGFIPYVGQRWEIIAAGDVTGAFASVNAPPIAGVNWGVQTIGNSAFLTTNFISTPGTGADFNGDGIVNGDDLAIWQSNFGVGNPPPPATQAQGDANGDGVVDGADFLLIQQRFGLPPSVAVAAAVPEPSSVLLALAAFGLPLAARRRRS
;
A
#
# COMPACT_ATOMS: atom_id res chain seq x y z
N MET A 1 1.54 -21.53 -53.56
CA MET A 1 1.12 -22.76 -54.27
C MET A 1 0.05 -23.43 -53.41
N MET A 2 -1.20 -23.42 -53.87
CA MET A 2 -2.38 -23.94 -53.15
C MET A 2 -2.33 -25.47 -53.02
N LYS A 3 -2.85 -26.01 -51.91
CA LYS A 3 -3.51 -27.33 -51.91
C LYS A 3 -4.91 -27.19 -51.29
N ARG A 4 -5.91 -27.40 -52.14
CA ARG A 4 -7.32 -27.63 -51.82
C ARG A 4 -7.59 -29.14 -51.84
N CYS A 5 -8.49 -29.60 -50.99
CA CYS A 5 -9.49 -30.66 -51.24
C CYS A 5 -10.60 -30.47 -50.20
N ASN A 6 -11.76 -29.90 -50.53
CA ASN A 6 -12.96 -30.49 -51.16
C ASN A 6 -13.62 -31.62 -50.35
N TRP A 7 -14.74 -31.29 -49.71
CA TRP A 7 -15.92 -32.16 -49.60
C TRP A 7 -17.15 -31.38 -50.09
N ARG A 8 -17.98 -32.06 -50.88
CA ARG A 8 -19.04 -31.53 -51.75
C ARG A 8 -20.38 -31.32 -51.03
N HIS A 9 -21.13 -30.37 -51.59
CA HIS A 9 -22.54 -30.01 -51.37
C HIS A 9 -23.56 -31.15 -51.54
N SER A 10 -24.75 -30.94 -50.94
CA SER A 10 -26.02 -30.94 -51.69
C SER A 10 -26.79 -29.64 -51.41
N ALA A 11 -27.19 -28.96 -52.49
CA ALA A 11 -28.07 -27.78 -52.55
C ALA A 11 -29.54 -28.21 -52.32
N THR A 12 -30.56 -27.37 -52.07
CA THR A 12 -31.09 -26.16 -52.74
C THR A 12 -32.40 -25.83 -51.96
N THR A 13 -32.86 -24.61 -51.62
CA THR A 13 -33.45 -23.52 -52.45
C THR A 13 -33.76 -22.29 -51.55
N TRP A 14 -33.24 -21.08 -51.82
CA TRP A 14 -33.92 -19.87 -52.40
C TRP A 14 -35.13 -19.30 -51.58
N PHE A 15 -35.22 -18.03 -51.16
CA PHE A 15 -35.14 -16.75 -51.90
C PHE A 15 -34.81 -15.52 -51.01
N LYS A 16 -34.13 -14.52 -51.59
CA LYS A 16 -34.00 -13.11 -51.15
C LYS A 16 -35.26 -12.31 -51.53
N ARG A 17 -35.65 -11.29 -50.73
CA ARG A 17 -35.58 -9.82 -51.03
C ARG A 17 -36.69 -9.02 -50.31
N GLN A 18 -36.24 -7.94 -49.65
CA GLN A 18 -36.78 -6.57 -49.62
C GLN A 18 -38.31 -6.34 -49.59
N GLY A 19 -38.73 -5.55 -48.58
CA GLY A 19 -39.56 -4.38 -48.84
C GLY A 19 -40.83 -4.22 -48.00
N THR A 20 -40.87 -3.07 -47.32
CA THR A 20 -42.04 -2.18 -47.17
C THR A 20 -42.95 -2.34 -45.95
N VAL A 21 -42.98 -1.24 -45.20
CA VAL A 21 -44.04 -0.74 -44.30
C VAL A 21 -45.42 -0.90 -44.92
N ALA A 22 -46.39 -1.43 -44.16
CA ALA A 22 -47.80 -1.23 -44.41
C ALA A 22 -48.59 -1.18 -43.09
N LEU A 23 -49.10 0.02 -42.82
CA LEU A 23 -50.22 0.34 -41.97
C LEU A 23 -51.43 -0.56 -42.30
N LEU A 24 -52.08 -1.17 -41.31
CA LEU A 24 -53.46 -1.63 -41.46
C LEU A 24 -54.22 -1.43 -40.14
N ALA A 25 -55.16 -0.49 -40.14
CA ALA A 25 -56.11 -0.28 -39.07
C ALA A 25 -57.41 -1.08 -39.30
N ALA A 26 -58.01 -1.48 -38.18
CA ALA A 26 -59.42 -1.77 -37.92
C ALA A 26 -60.09 -2.99 -38.60
N ALA A 27 -60.39 -4.03 -37.80
CA ALA A 27 -61.69 -4.19 -37.14
C ALA A 27 -61.90 -5.67 -36.71
N GLY A 28 -62.15 -5.91 -35.42
CA GLY A 28 -62.46 -7.23 -34.87
C GLY A 28 -62.49 -7.25 -33.36
N LEU A 29 -63.45 -6.53 -32.78
CA LEU A 29 -63.75 -6.46 -31.35
C LEU A 29 -64.05 -7.85 -30.77
N GLY A 30 -63.16 -8.32 -29.91
CA GLY A 30 -63.40 -9.36 -28.91
C GLY A 30 -62.53 -9.02 -27.72
N SER A 31 -63.17 -8.51 -26.66
CA SER A 31 -62.58 -7.96 -25.43
C SER A 31 -61.26 -8.63 -25.01
N MET A 32 -60.14 -8.01 -25.36
CA MET A 32 -58.92 -8.21 -24.61
C MET A 32 -59.17 -7.60 -23.24
N HIS A 33 -59.14 -8.45 -22.21
CA HIS A 33 -59.00 -7.98 -20.85
C HIS A 33 -57.82 -7.00 -20.80
N SER A 34 -58.05 -5.85 -20.19
CA SER A 34 -57.09 -4.77 -19.94
C SER A 34 -55.68 -5.33 -19.73
N ALA A 35 -54.74 -5.01 -20.62
CA ALA A 35 -53.37 -4.84 -20.15
C ALA A 35 -53.45 -3.78 -19.05
N ALA A 36 -52.96 -4.08 -17.85
CA ALA A 36 -52.94 -3.12 -16.76
C ALA A 36 -52.16 -1.88 -17.23
N LEU A 37 -52.83 -0.73 -17.29
CA LEU A 37 -52.20 0.52 -17.65
C LEU A 37 -51.26 0.92 -16.51
N ALA A 38 -49.98 1.01 -16.83
CA ALA A 38 -48.96 1.71 -16.07
C ALA A 38 -49.34 3.21 -16.01
N ASP A 39 -49.31 3.81 -14.81
CA ASP A 39 -49.86 5.12 -14.42
C ASP A 39 -48.92 5.79 -13.38
N VAL A 40 -49.08 7.10 -13.11
CA VAL A 40 -48.42 7.79 -11.98
C VAL A 40 -49.32 7.71 -10.74
N ILE A 41 -48.97 6.84 -9.81
CA ILE A 41 -49.82 6.48 -8.67
C ILE A 41 -49.17 6.94 -7.36
N GLY A 42 -49.85 7.85 -6.66
CA GLY A 42 -49.57 8.19 -5.25
C GLY A 42 -50.49 7.44 -4.29
N ILE A 43 -49.95 6.93 -3.18
CA ILE A 43 -50.70 6.26 -2.11
C ILE A 43 -50.21 6.78 -0.75
N GLY A 44 -51.14 7.05 0.17
CA GLY A 44 -50.82 7.54 1.50
C GLY A 44 -50.38 9.01 1.47
N ASP A 45 -49.41 9.35 2.30
CA ASP A 45 -48.88 10.71 2.48
C ASP A 45 -48.09 11.20 1.26
N VAL A 46 -48.79 11.71 0.25
CA VAL A 46 -48.19 12.25 -0.99
C VAL A 46 -48.81 13.60 -1.32
N PHE A 47 -47.95 14.60 -1.52
CA PHE A 47 -48.32 15.94 -1.98
C PHE A 47 -47.92 16.15 -3.45
N PRO A 48 -48.74 16.83 -4.28
CA PRO A 48 -50.03 17.43 -3.94
C PRO A 48 -51.14 16.41 -3.71
N PHE A 49 -52.12 16.77 -2.88
CA PHE A 49 -53.35 16.01 -2.65
C PHE A 49 -54.58 16.88 -2.84
N LYS A 50 -55.73 16.24 -3.07
CA LYS A 50 -57.06 16.85 -3.07
C LYS A 50 -57.96 16.15 -2.05
N VAL A 51 -59.00 16.82 -1.59
CA VAL A 51 -59.98 16.22 -0.67
C VAL A 51 -61.15 15.65 -1.47
N VAL A 52 -61.38 14.34 -1.37
CA VAL A 52 -62.52 13.62 -1.97
C VAL A 52 -63.28 12.93 -0.85
N ASP A 53 -64.57 13.23 -0.72
CA ASP A 53 -65.45 12.67 0.32
C ASP A 53 -64.93 12.81 1.77
N GLY A 54 -64.12 13.85 2.01
CA GLY A 54 -63.51 14.13 3.32
C GLY A 54 -62.19 13.41 3.58
N GLU A 55 -61.71 12.61 2.61
CA GLU A 55 -60.39 11.96 2.65
C GLU A 55 -59.42 12.68 1.71
N GLU A 56 -58.19 12.86 2.17
CA GLU A 56 -57.10 13.37 1.34
C GLU A 56 -56.62 12.26 0.41
N VAL A 57 -56.55 12.56 -0.89
CA VAL A 57 -56.16 11.63 -1.94
C VAL A 57 -55.13 12.31 -2.83
N PRO A 58 -53.99 11.66 -3.16
CA PRO A 58 -52.98 12.24 -4.04
C PRO A 58 -53.58 12.76 -5.35
N ASP A 59 -53.15 13.96 -5.76
CA ASP A 59 -53.63 14.68 -6.93
C ASP A 59 -52.52 14.84 -7.97
N LEU A 60 -51.86 13.72 -8.28
CA LEU A 60 -50.85 13.64 -9.32
C LEU A 60 -51.52 13.43 -10.68
N PRO A 61 -50.89 13.90 -11.78
CA PRO A 61 -51.40 13.65 -13.11
C PRO A 61 -51.40 12.15 -13.37
N GLN A 62 -52.47 11.63 -13.97
CA GLN A 62 -52.60 10.20 -14.28
C GLN A 62 -51.47 9.69 -15.20
N PHE A 63 -51.04 10.54 -16.13
CA PHE A 63 -49.92 10.22 -17.01
C PHE A 63 -49.03 11.46 -17.17
N GLY A 64 -47.72 11.25 -17.28
CA GLY A 64 -46.72 12.32 -17.31
C GLY A 64 -47.03 13.35 -18.40
N ASN A 65 -47.37 14.57 -17.97
CA ASN A 65 -47.75 15.73 -18.79
C ASN A 65 -48.51 15.39 -20.09
N GLU A 66 -49.40 14.40 -20.06
CA GLU A 66 -50.03 13.89 -21.27
C GLU A 66 -51.00 14.90 -21.88
N GLY A 67 -50.68 15.35 -23.11
CA GLY A 67 -51.66 15.68 -24.13
C GLY A 67 -52.52 16.93 -23.94
N GLU A 68 -52.44 17.63 -22.80
CA GLU A 68 -53.11 18.91 -22.66
C GLU A 68 -52.41 19.97 -23.54
N ASN A 69 -53.23 20.74 -24.24
CA ASN A 69 -52.80 21.93 -24.97
C ASN A 69 -53.48 23.14 -24.31
N PRO A 70 -52.72 23.99 -23.60
CA PRO A 70 -51.26 23.99 -23.47
C PRO A 70 -50.72 22.88 -22.56
N ALA A 71 -49.44 22.54 -22.72
CA ALA A 71 -48.75 21.58 -21.87
C ALA A 71 -48.94 21.94 -20.39
N LEU A 72 -49.17 20.92 -19.55
CA LEU A 72 -49.27 21.13 -18.10
C LEU A 72 -47.97 21.75 -17.58
N PRO A 73 -48.06 22.77 -16.70
CA PRO A 73 -46.88 23.29 -16.03
C PRO A 73 -46.23 22.21 -15.16
N SER A 74 -44.93 22.34 -14.89
CA SER A 74 -44.23 21.51 -13.91
C SER A 74 -44.92 21.60 -12.55
N ILE A 75 -44.98 20.48 -11.84
CA ILE A 75 -45.50 20.45 -10.47
C ILE A 75 -44.49 21.16 -9.57
N PRO A 76 -44.86 22.24 -8.84
CA PRO A 76 -43.88 23.02 -8.08
C PRO A 76 -43.12 22.22 -7.02
N LEU A 77 -43.80 21.25 -6.38
CA LEU A 77 -43.22 20.41 -5.35
C LEU A 77 -43.97 19.09 -5.27
N ILE A 78 -43.23 17.99 -5.26
CA ILE A 78 -43.73 16.67 -4.90
C ILE A 78 -43.14 16.29 -3.53
N ILE A 79 -43.97 15.88 -2.58
CA ILE A 79 -43.49 15.29 -1.32
C ILE A 79 -44.04 13.87 -1.23
N VAL A 80 -43.18 12.89 -0.99
CA VAL A 80 -43.54 11.49 -0.79
C VAL A 80 -43.16 11.10 0.62
N GLY A 81 -44.15 11.01 1.49
CA GLY A 81 -43.98 10.79 2.92
C GLY A 81 -43.40 12.03 3.62
N GLY A 82 -43.98 12.39 4.75
CA GLY A 82 -43.50 13.48 5.59
C GLY A 82 -44.03 14.87 5.21
N THR A 83 -45.25 14.98 4.67
CA THR A 83 -45.88 16.31 4.41
C THR A 83 -46.22 17.05 5.70
N GLY A 84 -46.37 16.32 6.81
CA GLY A 84 -46.90 16.82 8.08
C GLY A 84 -48.36 16.43 8.31
N ASP A 85 -49.04 15.97 7.25
CA ASP A 85 -50.42 15.49 7.28
C ASP A 85 -50.46 13.95 7.26
N ASN A 86 -51.55 13.37 7.80
CA ASN A 86 -51.75 11.92 7.81
C ASN A 86 -52.75 11.51 6.71
N VAL A 87 -52.34 11.68 5.45
CA VAL A 87 -53.16 11.29 4.29
C VAL A 87 -53.39 9.77 4.32
N GLY A 88 -54.66 9.34 4.28
CA GLY A 88 -55.01 7.90 4.36
C GLY A 88 -54.70 7.23 5.71
N GLY A 89 -54.46 8.01 6.78
CA GLY A 89 -54.24 7.50 8.14
C GLY A 89 -52.81 7.02 8.43
N THR A 90 -51.86 7.25 7.52
CA THR A 90 -50.44 6.91 7.70
C THR A 90 -49.55 8.08 7.36
N ALA A 91 -48.47 8.29 8.12
CA ALA A 91 -47.39 9.24 7.77
C ALA A 91 -46.44 8.70 6.68
N ALA A 92 -46.82 7.59 6.04
CA ALA A 92 -46.05 6.95 4.99
C ALA A 92 -46.66 7.28 3.62
N GLY A 93 -45.80 7.62 2.67
CA GLY A 93 -46.17 7.93 1.29
C GLY A 93 -45.46 7.00 0.31
N GLN A 94 -46.19 6.58 -0.72
CA GLN A 94 -45.61 5.85 -1.85
C GLN A 94 -45.98 6.52 -3.17
N LEU A 95 -44.98 6.76 -4.01
CA LEU A 95 -45.13 7.23 -5.38
C LEU A 95 -44.59 6.15 -6.34
N THR A 96 -45.40 5.72 -7.29
CA THR A 96 -44.96 4.82 -8.37
C THR A 96 -45.18 5.50 -9.71
N ILE A 97 -44.10 5.59 -10.49
CA ILE A 97 -44.03 6.19 -11.81
C ILE A 97 -43.72 5.05 -12.78
N ASP A 98 -44.76 4.52 -13.39
CA ASP A 98 -44.67 3.55 -14.49
C ASP A 98 -45.45 4.19 -15.63
N ILE A 99 -44.76 4.85 -16.56
CA ILE A 99 -45.42 5.60 -17.64
C ILE A 99 -45.01 4.96 -18.97
N PRO A 100 -45.94 4.68 -19.89
CA PRO A 100 -45.61 4.07 -21.18
C PRO A 100 -44.56 4.86 -21.97
N ALA A 101 -43.75 4.19 -22.79
CA ALA A 101 -42.63 4.82 -23.49
C ALA A 101 -43.00 5.94 -24.51
N ASP A 102 -44.28 6.12 -24.82
CA ASP A 102 -44.79 7.10 -25.80
C ASP A 102 -45.41 8.36 -25.13
N THR A 103 -45.23 8.52 -23.82
CA THR A 103 -45.82 9.60 -23.03
C THR A 103 -44.75 10.62 -22.61
N PHE A 104 -45.16 11.81 -22.18
CA PHE A 104 -44.21 12.76 -21.59
C PHE A 104 -43.77 12.28 -20.19
N PRO A 105 -42.60 12.71 -19.70
CA PRO A 105 -42.17 12.39 -18.34
C PRO A 105 -43.08 13.05 -17.29
N LEU A 106 -43.06 12.53 -16.05
CA LEU A 106 -43.51 13.32 -14.91
C LEU A 106 -42.51 14.46 -14.69
N ILE A 107 -42.99 15.71 -14.61
CA ILE A 107 -42.12 16.88 -14.41
C ILE A 107 -42.50 17.60 -13.12
N SER A 108 -41.51 17.81 -12.25
CA SER A 108 -41.62 18.66 -11.07
C SER A 108 -40.48 19.67 -10.99
N GLU A 109 -40.68 20.80 -10.31
CA GLU A 109 -39.59 21.72 -9.99
C GLU A 109 -38.72 21.12 -8.87
N ASN A 110 -39.33 20.76 -7.75
CA ASN A 110 -38.64 20.15 -6.60
C ASN A 110 -39.32 18.85 -6.17
N ALA A 111 -38.58 18.00 -5.48
CA ALA A 111 -39.11 16.78 -4.88
C ALA A 111 -38.44 16.44 -3.55
N ILE A 112 -39.22 15.92 -2.61
CA ILE A 112 -38.76 15.46 -1.30
C ILE A 112 -39.34 14.06 -1.03
N ILE A 113 -38.49 13.13 -0.59
CA ILE A 113 -38.90 11.79 -0.18
C ILE A 113 -38.53 11.62 1.30
N GLY A 114 -39.50 11.48 2.19
CA GLY A 114 -39.26 11.45 3.65
C GLY A 114 -38.96 12.82 4.24
N GLY A 115 -39.89 13.77 4.10
CA GLY A 115 -39.71 15.19 4.43
C GLY A 115 -39.50 15.50 5.92
N ASN A 116 -40.45 15.13 6.78
CA ASN A 116 -40.37 15.41 8.22
C ASN A 116 -39.75 14.25 9.03
N THR A 117 -39.48 14.49 10.32
CA THR A 117 -38.79 13.55 11.23
C THR A 117 -39.42 12.15 11.35
N PHE A 118 -40.73 12.01 11.07
CA PHE A 118 -41.44 10.73 11.10
C PHE A 118 -41.89 10.27 9.71
N GLY A 119 -41.54 11.01 8.67
CA GLY A 119 -41.92 10.76 7.30
C GLY A 119 -41.22 9.52 6.77
N LEU A 120 -41.99 8.61 6.18
CA LEU A 120 -41.49 7.44 5.46
C LEU A 120 -41.92 7.54 4.01
N GLY A 121 -40.98 7.86 3.13
CA GLY A 121 -41.23 8.04 1.71
C GLY A 121 -40.67 6.91 0.85
N LEU A 122 -41.45 6.41 -0.10
CA LEU A 122 -40.97 5.48 -1.14
C LEU A 122 -41.37 6.00 -2.53
N ALA A 123 -40.41 6.40 -3.34
CA ALA A 123 -40.62 6.70 -4.76
C ALA A 123 -40.02 5.60 -5.64
N ARG A 124 -40.76 5.17 -6.66
CA ARG A 124 -40.31 4.16 -7.64
C ARG A 124 -40.49 4.69 -9.05
N VAL A 125 -39.43 4.68 -9.85
CA VAL A 125 -39.49 4.84 -11.31
C VAL A 125 -39.26 3.48 -11.93
N VAL A 126 -40.32 2.90 -12.49
CA VAL A 126 -40.36 1.49 -12.91
C VAL A 126 -40.77 1.44 -14.37
N GLY A 127 -40.17 0.53 -15.12
CA GLY A 127 -40.58 0.27 -16.50
C GLY A 127 -39.68 0.98 -17.51
N LEU A 128 -39.58 0.37 -18.68
CA LEU A 128 -38.63 0.79 -19.71
C LEU A 128 -38.99 2.19 -20.23
N ASN A 129 -38.07 3.14 -20.03
CA ASN A 129 -38.19 4.55 -20.39
C ASN A 129 -39.23 5.36 -19.60
N SER A 130 -39.87 4.79 -18.58
CA SER A 130 -40.64 5.58 -17.64
C SER A 130 -39.71 6.59 -16.97
N GLN A 131 -40.12 7.85 -16.95
CA GLN A 131 -39.20 8.95 -16.63
C GLN A 131 -39.81 9.94 -15.64
N TRP A 132 -39.00 10.32 -14.66
CA TRP A 132 -39.23 11.45 -13.78
C TRP A 132 -38.14 12.50 -14.02
N THR A 133 -38.54 13.74 -14.30
CA THR A 133 -37.67 14.89 -14.44
C THR A 133 -37.96 15.90 -13.34
N ILE A 134 -36.91 16.31 -12.64
CA ILE A 134 -36.94 17.28 -11.55
C ILE A 134 -36.06 18.45 -11.97
N ASN A 135 -36.63 19.64 -12.14
CA ASN A 135 -35.92 20.77 -12.75
C ASN A 135 -34.93 21.45 -11.79
N GLN A 136 -35.11 21.31 -10.47
CA GLN A 136 -34.26 21.96 -9.47
C GLN A 136 -33.62 20.94 -8.54
N SER A 137 -34.32 20.50 -7.49
CA SER A 137 -33.70 19.65 -6.46
C SER A 137 -34.55 18.45 -6.06
N LEU A 138 -33.87 17.33 -5.77
CA LEU A 138 -34.41 16.13 -5.15
C LEU A 138 -33.69 15.88 -3.82
N THR A 139 -34.45 15.85 -2.73
CA THR A 139 -33.96 15.44 -1.41
C THR A 139 -34.56 14.10 -1.00
N ILE A 140 -33.73 13.15 -0.61
CA ILE A 140 -34.11 11.81 -0.15
C ILE A 140 -33.69 11.66 1.30
N GLY A 141 -34.66 11.57 2.21
CA GLY A 141 -34.43 11.69 3.65
C GLY A 141 -34.02 13.12 4.01
N GLU A 142 -34.97 14.05 3.95
CA GLU A 142 -34.74 15.43 4.41
C GLU A 142 -34.55 15.40 5.93
N GLN A 143 -35.62 15.17 6.69
CA GLN A 143 -35.57 14.92 8.14
C GLN A 143 -35.96 13.47 8.51
N GLY A 144 -36.62 12.75 7.62
CA GLY A 144 -37.15 11.40 7.84
C GLY A 144 -36.36 10.31 7.12
N GLN A 145 -37.07 9.27 6.67
CA GLN A 145 -36.51 8.18 5.87
C GLN A 145 -37.07 8.21 4.46
N GLY A 146 -36.20 8.35 3.46
CA GLY A 146 -36.57 8.35 2.05
C GLY A 146 -35.96 7.18 1.30
N PHE A 147 -36.75 6.55 0.44
CA PHE A 147 -36.35 5.45 -0.43
C PHE A 147 -36.68 5.79 -1.88
N LEU A 148 -35.68 5.73 -2.75
CA LEU A 148 -35.84 5.87 -4.20
C LEU A 148 -35.41 4.58 -4.89
N GLU A 149 -36.25 4.07 -5.78
CA GLU A 149 -35.92 2.94 -6.63
C GLU A 149 -36.08 3.31 -8.11
N ILE A 150 -35.03 3.13 -8.90
CA ILE A 150 -35.03 3.31 -10.35
C ILE A 150 -34.71 1.94 -10.95
N ILE A 151 -35.74 1.26 -11.45
CA ILE A 151 -35.65 -0.16 -11.79
C ILE A 151 -36.30 -0.47 -13.13
N ALA A 152 -35.96 -1.63 -13.69
CA ALA A 152 -36.56 -2.17 -14.91
C ALA A 152 -36.52 -1.22 -16.12
N GLY A 153 -35.47 -0.40 -16.23
CA GLY A 153 -35.30 0.55 -17.34
C GLY A 153 -35.84 1.96 -17.07
N GLY A 154 -36.23 2.26 -15.83
CA GLY A 154 -36.69 3.58 -15.40
C GLY A 154 -35.60 4.65 -15.45
N ARG A 155 -35.98 5.93 -15.50
CA ARG A 155 -35.06 7.05 -15.65
C ARG A 155 -35.41 8.20 -14.72
N LEU A 156 -34.42 8.75 -14.05
CA LEU A 156 -34.56 9.96 -13.25
C LEU A 156 -33.51 10.98 -13.64
N PHE A 157 -33.96 12.23 -13.79
CA PHE A 157 -33.11 13.38 -14.09
C PHE A 157 -33.36 14.48 -13.06
N THR A 158 -32.32 14.97 -12.41
CA THR A 158 -32.35 16.18 -11.57
C THR A 158 -31.53 17.29 -12.24
N ASP A 159 -32.04 18.53 -12.22
CA ASP A 159 -31.43 19.72 -12.82
C ASP A 159 -30.86 19.50 -14.24
N PRO A 160 -31.62 18.88 -15.17
CA PRO A 160 -31.08 18.51 -16.48
C PRO A 160 -30.71 19.71 -17.35
N ASP A 161 -31.16 20.92 -17.02
CA ASP A 161 -30.85 22.17 -17.72
C ASP A 161 -29.75 23.01 -17.02
N GLN A 162 -29.17 22.50 -15.93
CA GLN A 162 -28.08 23.13 -15.17
C GLN A 162 -28.43 24.55 -14.70
N GLN A 163 -29.68 24.76 -14.26
CA GLN A 163 -30.16 26.06 -13.78
C GLN A 163 -29.92 26.28 -12.28
N VAL A 164 -29.68 25.22 -11.51
CA VAL A 164 -29.26 25.34 -10.11
C VAL A 164 -27.85 25.95 -10.06
N SER A 165 -27.66 26.90 -9.13
CA SER A 165 -26.38 27.55 -8.88
C SER A 165 -25.27 26.51 -8.71
N THR A 166 -24.07 26.78 -9.23
CA THR A 166 -22.92 25.86 -9.17
C THR A 166 -22.45 25.54 -7.74
N ALA A 167 -23.01 26.19 -6.72
CA ALA A 167 -22.67 26.00 -5.32
C ALA A 167 -23.55 24.96 -4.59
N ASP A 168 -24.76 24.67 -5.09
CA ASP A 168 -25.74 23.85 -4.36
C ASP A 168 -25.83 22.44 -4.95
N PHE A 169 -26.20 21.45 -4.13
CA PHE A 169 -26.47 20.08 -4.59
C PHE A 169 -27.92 19.96 -5.08
N ASP A 170 -28.14 19.40 -6.27
CA ASP A 170 -29.49 19.11 -6.80
C ASP A 170 -29.98 17.71 -6.43
N LEU A 171 -29.09 16.79 -6.05
CA LEU A 171 -29.44 15.52 -5.44
C LEU A 171 -28.81 15.39 -4.05
N ILE A 172 -29.66 15.31 -3.03
CA ILE A 172 -29.23 15.20 -1.63
C ILE A 172 -29.81 13.91 -1.04
N LEU A 173 -28.96 13.11 -0.40
CA LEU A 173 -29.38 11.94 0.38
C LEU A 173 -28.94 12.09 1.83
N GLY A 174 -29.89 12.04 2.77
CA GLY A 174 -29.61 12.27 4.19
C GLY A 174 -29.20 13.72 4.45
N ASP A 175 -30.16 14.63 4.32
CA ASP A 175 -29.93 16.09 4.39
C ASP A 175 -29.46 16.52 5.79
N ILE A 176 -30.31 16.36 6.81
CA ILE A 176 -29.98 16.79 8.19
C ILE A 176 -29.54 15.65 9.11
N ALA A 177 -28.90 16.01 10.23
CA ALA A 177 -28.48 15.05 11.25
C ALA A 177 -29.63 14.11 11.71
N GLY A 178 -29.41 12.80 11.53
CA GLY A 178 -30.35 11.74 11.91
C GLY A 178 -31.32 11.30 10.81
N SER A 179 -31.42 12.01 9.69
CA SER A 179 -32.21 11.58 8.53
C SER A 179 -31.49 10.48 7.73
N GLN A 180 -32.25 9.75 6.91
CA GLN A 180 -31.72 8.63 6.12
C GLN A 180 -32.27 8.65 4.69
N GLY A 181 -31.39 8.72 3.70
CA GLY A 181 -31.71 8.64 2.29
C GLY A 181 -31.13 7.39 1.64
N PHE A 182 -31.97 6.62 0.93
CA PHE A 182 -31.56 5.42 0.20
C PHE A 182 -31.98 5.54 -1.26
N ALA A 183 -31.05 5.31 -2.19
CA ALA A 183 -31.35 5.22 -3.62
C ALA A 183 -30.77 3.95 -4.25
N VAL A 184 -31.61 3.23 -4.99
CA VAL A 184 -31.20 2.04 -5.75
C VAL A 184 -31.47 2.27 -7.22
N VAL A 185 -30.43 2.16 -8.05
CA VAL A 185 -30.52 2.12 -9.51
C VAL A 185 -30.16 0.71 -9.94
N ASP A 186 -31.15 -0.05 -10.42
CA ASP A 186 -30.98 -1.48 -10.66
C ASP A 186 -31.49 -1.90 -12.05
N GLY A 187 -30.65 -2.66 -12.75
CA GLY A 187 -30.98 -3.31 -14.00
C GLY A 187 -30.59 -2.52 -15.24
N PHE A 188 -30.53 -3.25 -16.36
CA PHE A 188 -30.18 -2.69 -17.65
C PHE A 188 -31.17 -1.59 -18.08
N GLY A 189 -30.62 -0.45 -18.49
CA GLY A 189 -31.40 0.71 -18.97
C GLY A 189 -31.92 1.60 -17.85
N SER A 190 -31.76 1.22 -16.58
CA SER A 190 -32.06 2.07 -15.43
C SER A 190 -30.99 3.15 -15.30
N ILE A 191 -31.40 4.42 -15.26
CA ILE A 191 -30.48 5.57 -15.30
C ILE A 191 -30.88 6.61 -14.27
N LEU A 192 -29.89 7.07 -13.48
CA LEU A 192 -29.97 8.27 -12.67
C LEU A 192 -29.00 9.32 -13.22
N VAL A 193 -29.51 10.50 -13.56
CA VAL A 193 -28.69 11.64 -13.99
C VAL A 193 -28.92 12.83 -13.08
N ASN A 194 -27.85 13.49 -12.67
CA ASN A 194 -27.87 14.68 -11.84
C ASN A 194 -26.71 15.62 -12.18
N THR A 195 -26.77 16.87 -11.73
CA THR A 195 -25.68 17.83 -11.94
C THR A 195 -24.60 17.67 -10.87
N ARG A 196 -24.97 17.68 -9.59
CA ARG A 196 -24.16 17.55 -8.38
C ARG A 196 -24.88 16.62 -7.39
N VAL A 197 -24.14 15.76 -6.67
CA VAL A 197 -24.74 14.91 -5.62
C VAL A 197 -24.00 15.07 -4.31
N SER A 198 -24.76 15.12 -3.21
CA SER A 198 -24.25 14.82 -1.88
C SER A 198 -24.92 13.54 -1.35
N VAL A 199 -24.11 12.55 -1.02
CA VAL A 199 -24.54 11.31 -0.35
C VAL A 199 -24.10 11.39 1.10
N GLY A 200 -25.05 11.54 2.02
CA GLY A 200 -24.78 11.78 3.44
C GLY A 200 -24.30 13.22 3.67
N TYR A 201 -25.21 14.19 3.58
CA TYR A 201 -24.90 15.61 3.72
C TYR A 201 -24.63 16.03 5.17
N GLU A 202 -25.59 15.83 6.07
CA GLU A 202 -25.40 15.79 7.53
C GLU A 202 -25.97 14.50 8.14
N GLY A 203 -26.84 13.80 7.39
CA GLY A 203 -27.46 12.54 7.74
C GLY A 203 -26.73 11.32 7.16
N PHE A 204 -27.48 10.23 7.00
CA PHE A 204 -27.00 9.01 6.35
C PHE A 204 -27.52 8.92 4.92
N GLY A 205 -26.63 8.71 3.96
CA GLY A 205 -26.96 8.49 2.55
C GLY A 205 -26.37 7.18 2.02
N ASP A 206 -27.17 6.43 1.26
CA ASP A 206 -26.76 5.19 0.58
C ASP A 206 -27.24 5.22 -0.88
N VAL A 207 -26.31 5.00 -1.81
CA VAL A 207 -26.61 4.83 -3.24
C VAL A 207 -26.07 3.50 -3.75
N GLN A 208 -26.90 2.70 -4.40
CA GLN A 208 -26.51 1.42 -5.00
C GLN A 208 -26.78 1.42 -6.51
N ILE A 209 -25.74 1.12 -7.29
CA ILE A 209 -25.80 1.03 -8.75
C ILE A 209 -25.49 -0.41 -9.15
N LEU A 210 -26.53 -1.14 -9.56
CA LEU A 210 -26.52 -2.61 -9.63
C LEU A 210 -26.90 -3.12 -11.03
N ASN A 211 -26.45 -4.33 -11.34
CA ASN A 211 -26.92 -5.13 -12.50
C ASN A 211 -26.98 -4.37 -13.84
N SER A 212 -25.89 -3.72 -14.23
CA SER A 212 -25.78 -2.92 -15.48
C SER A 212 -26.55 -1.60 -15.50
N ALA A 213 -26.94 -1.08 -14.34
CA ALA A 213 -27.46 0.28 -14.20
C ALA A 213 -26.38 1.35 -14.40
N ARG A 214 -26.82 2.60 -14.62
CA ARG A 214 -25.91 3.74 -14.80
C ARG A 214 -26.31 4.93 -13.94
N MET A 215 -25.32 5.55 -13.31
CA MET A 215 -25.43 6.90 -12.77
C MET A 215 -24.51 7.86 -13.52
N GLU A 216 -24.97 9.09 -13.72
CA GLU A 216 -24.20 10.19 -14.30
C GLU A 216 -24.36 11.44 -13.44
N THR A 217 -23.26 11.94 -12.91
CA THR A 217 -23.17 13.22 -12.20
C THR A 217 -22.33 14.15 -13.05
N TRP A 218 -22.86 15.27 -13.54
CA TRP A 218 -22.14 16.09 -14.53
C TRP A 218 -21.05 16.99 -13.96
N GLN A 219 -21.11 17.29 -12.68
CA GLN A 219 -20.14 18.10 -11.93
C GLN A 219 -19.65 17.31 -10.71
N THR A 220 -19.56 17.95 -9.54
CA THR A 220 -18.98 17.38 -8.32
C THR A 220 -19.91 16.36 -7.68
N ALA A 221 -19.33 15.26 -7.23
CA ALA A 221 -19.99 14.30 -6.35
C ALA A 221 -19.27 14.29 -4.99
N SER A 222 -20.02 14.49 -3.90
CA SER A 222 -19.52 14.41 -2.53
C SER A 222 -20.19 13.22 -1.82
N ILE A 223 -19.39 12.40 -1.15
CA ILE A 223 -19.82 11.28 -0.32
C ILE A 223 -19.32 11.54 1.09
N GLY A 224 -20.22 11.71 2.05
CA GLY A 224 -19.88 12.13 3.41
C GLY A 224 -19.46 13.60 3.45
N THR A 225 -20.43 14.49 3.31
CA THR A 225 -20.27 15.93 3.49
C THR A 225 -20.49 16.29 4.98
N GLU A 226 -20.09 17.47 5.41
CA GLU A 226 -20.64 18.15 6.59
C GLU A 226 -20.45 19.66 6.38
N VAL A 227 -21.34 20.49 6.95
CA VAL A 227 -21.18 21.94 7.00
C VAL A 227 -21.17 22.35 8.47
N GLN A 228 -19.97 22.68 8.98
CA GLN A 228 -19.61 23.04 10.37
C GLN A 228 -20.63 23.86 11.20
N THR A 229 -21.78 23.30 11.55
CA THR A 229 -22.78 23.99 12.39
C THR A 229 -23.29 23.19 13.58
N SER A 230 -22.98 21.88 13.67
CA SER A 230 -23.40 21.07 14.82
C SER A 230 -22.27 20.14 15.32
N GLU A 231 -22.04 20.10 16.62
CA GLU A 231 -21.03 19.23 17.25
C GLU A 231 -21.32 17.71 17.12
N ASN A 232 -22.39 17.31 16.41
CA ASN A 232 -22.93 15.95 16.41
C ASN A 232 -23.34 15.41 15.02
N GLY A 233 -23.18 16.17 13.93
CA GLY A 233 -23.75 15.88 12.61
C GLY A 233 -22.76 15.35 11.58
N LEU A 234 -21.99 14.30 11.91
CA LEU A 234 -21.05 13.71 10.95
C LEU A 234 -21.83 13.05 9.81
N GLY A 235 -21.92 13.71 8.65
CA GLY A 235 -22.55 13.16 7.45
C GLY A 235 -21.86 11.85 7.03
N GLN A 236 -22.68 10.84 6.75
CA GLN A 236 -22.23 9.48 6.43
C GLN A 236 -22.75 9.06 5.07
N GLY A 237 -21.85 8.99 4.09
CA GLY A 237 -22.17 8.58 2.74
C GLY A 237 -21.59 7.21 2.39
N TYR A 238 -22.41 6.38 1.75
CA TYR A 238 -21.98 5.13 1.16
C TYR A 238 -22.47 5.02 -0.29
N VAL A 239 -21.57 4.68 -1.21
CA VAL A 239 -21.93 4.39 -2.61
C VAL A 239 -21.36 3.04 -3.01
N LEU A 240 -22.22 2.15 -3.50
CA LEU A 240 -21.87 0.87 -4.08
C LEU A 240 -22.09 0.88 -5.58
N VAL A 241 -21.06 0.53 -6.35
CA VAL A 241 -21.17 0.24 -7.79
C VAL A 241 -20.78 -1.21 -8.00
N ASP A 242 -21.78 -2.05 -8.28
CA ASP A 242 -21.61 -3.51 -8.33
C ASP A 242 -22.08 -4.11 -9.65
N GLY A 243 -21.28 -5.04 -10.15
CA GLY A 243 -21.64 -5.93 -11.25
C GLY A 243 -21.20 -5.44 -12.62
N ILE A 244 -21.13 -6.40 -13.54
CA ILE A 244 -20.72 -6.14 -14.91
C ILE A 244 -21.66 -5.12 -15.57
N GLY A 245 -21.06 -4.13 -16.22
CA GLY A 245 -21.81 -3.10 -16.94
C GLY A 245 -22.31 -1.96 -16.05
N SER A 246 -22.35 -2.13 -14.72
CA SER A 246 -22.73 -1.07 -13.78
C SER A 246 -21.68 0.02 -13.77
N ARG A 247 -22.12 1.28 -13.86
CA ARG A 247 -21.21 2.42 -14.02
C ARG A 247 -21.71 3.66 -13.31
N TRP A 248 -20.77 4.37 -12.72
CA TRP A 248 -20.94 5.76 -12.33
C TRP A 248 -19.93 6.64 -13.05
N ASN A 249 -20.37 7.76 -13.60
CA ASN A 249 -19.48 8.76 -14.19
C ASN A 249 -19.72 10.08 -13.48
N VAL A 250 -18.65 10.67 -12.95
CA VAL A 250 -18.60 12.00 -12.33
C VAL A 250 -17.85 12.91 -13.29
N GLY A 251 -18.48 14.00 -13.73
CA GLY A 251 -18.04 14.85 -14.84
C GLY A 251 -18.70 14.53 -16.19
N VAL A 252 -18.51 15.43 -17.15
CA VAL A 252 -18.99 15.30 -18.53
C VAL A 252 -17.90 14.67 -19.40
N PHE A 253 -18.26 13.67 -20.22
CA PHE A 253 -17.31 12.93 -21.05
C PHE A 253 -17.66 12.99 -22.55
N PRO A 254 -16.76 13.49 -23.43
CA PRO A 254 -15.44 14.06 -23.14
C PRO A 254 -15.52 15.41 -22.41
N THR A 255 -14.53 15.71 -21.56
CA THR A 255 -14.45 16.98 -20.81
C THR A 255 -14.25 18.15 -21.78
N PRO A 256 -15.13 19.18 -21.79
CA PRO A 256 -14.93 20.36 -22.62
C PRO A 256 -13.67 21.11 -22.19
N ALA A 257 -12.81 21.49 -23.14
CA ALA A 257 -11.55 22.21 -22.86
C ALA A 257 -11.71 23.58 -22.16
N SER A 258 -12.95 24.06 -22.00
CA SER A 258 -13.29 25.35 -21.38
C SER A 258 -14.20 25.23 -20.15
N SER A 259 -14.41 24.03 -19.60
CA SER A 259 -15.28 23.89 -18.42
C SER A 259 -14.56 24.37 -17.16
N ASN A 260 -15.14 25.36 -16.51
CA ASN A 260 -14.81 25.81 -15.15
C ASN A 260 -15.56 25.02 -14.07
N ALA A 261 -16.37 24.03 -14.45
CA ALA A 261 -17.09 23.19 -13.51
C ALA A 261 -16.12 22.28 -12.75
N GLU A 262 -16.31 22.21 -11.44
CA GLU A 262 -15.67 21.23 -10.56
C GLU A 262 -16.28 19.85 -10.89
N MET A 263 -15.46 18.91 -11.33
CA MET A 263 -15.87 17.56 -11.78
C MET A 263 -15.20 16.50 -10.91
N ASP A 264 -15.07 16.84 -9.64
CA ASP A 264 -14.29 16.10 -8.67
C ASP A 264 -15.19 15.09 -7.95
N LEU A 265 -14.57 14.00 -7.51
CA LEU A 265 -15.17 13.05 -6.58
C LEU A 265 -14.53 13.24 -5.21
N LEU A 266 -15.34 13.65 -4.24
CA LEU A 266 -14.92 13.90 -2.86
C LEU A 266 -15.42 12.75 -1.97
N LEU A 267 -14.50 12.02 -1.34
CA LEU A 267 -14.81 10.97 -0.37
C LEU A 267 -14.40 11.45 1.02
N GLY A 268 -15.37 11.68 1.90
CA GLY A 268 -15.11 12.29 3.20
C GLY A 268 -14.59 13.71 3.02
N GLU A 269 -15.45 14.61 2.51
CA GLU A 269 -15.15 16.03 2.38
C GLU A 269 -14.90 16.61 3.77
N GLU A 270 -15.94 16.69 4.60
CA GLU A 270 -15.87 16.99 6.04
C GLU A 270 -16.32 15.80 6.90
N GLY A 271 -17.19 14.93 6.37
CA GLY A 271 -17.76 13.79 7.07
C GLY A 271 -17.04 12.46 6.79
N ARG A 272 -17.83 11.38 6.70
CA ARG A 272 -17.35 10.03 6.42
C ARG A 272 -17.92 9.51 5.09
N GLY A 273 -17.05 9.32 4.11
CA GLY A 273 -17.44 8.86 2.79
C GLY A 273 -16.78 7.55 2.40
N THR A 274 -17.58 6.59 1.95
CA THR A 274 -17.10 5.32 1.42
C THR A 274 -17.64 5.08 0.01
N LEU A 275 -16.73 4.79 -0.91
CA LEU A 275 -17.03 4.31 -2.27
C LEU A 275 -16.56 2.86 -2.40
N GLU A 276 -17.46 1.96 -2.80
CA GLU A 276 -17.16 0.57 -3.08
C GLU A 276 -17.45 0.22 -4.56
N ILE A 277 -16.47 -0.38 -5.23
CA ILE A 277 -16.54 -0.79 -6.63
C ILE A 277 -16.18 -2.28 -6.73
N THR A 278 -17.14 -3.08 -7.17
CA THR A 278 -17.08 -4.54 -7.10
C THR A 278 -17.48 -5.20 -8.43
N ASN A 279 -17.09 -6.47 -8.60
CA ASN A 279 -17.58 -7.36 -9.66
C ASN A 279 -17.55 -6.78 -11.09
N GLN A 280 -16.44 -6.14 -11.50
CA GLN A 280 -16.23 -5.54 -12.83
C GLN A 280 -16.98 -4.24 -13.10
N ALA A 281 -17.53 -3.61 -12.06
CA ALA A 281 -18.08 -2.27 -12.13
C ALA A 281 -16.99 -1.22 -12.42
N ARG A 282 -17.41 -0.03 -12.87
CA ARG A 282 -16.49 1.06 -13.19
C ARG A 282 -16.99 2.40 -12.70
N VAL A 283 -16.11 3.16 -12.06
CA VAL A 283 -16.29 4.57 -11.76
C VAL A 283 -15.28 5.39 -12.57
N ARG A 284 -15.75 6.46 -13.20
CA ARG A 284 -14.90 7.41 -13.93
C ARG A 284 -15.09 8.80 -13.38
N VAL A 285 -14.00 9.52 -13.18
CA VAL A 285 -13.99 10.87 -12.63
C VAL A 285 -13.27 11.79 -13.61
N GLY A 286 -13.95 12.86 -14.00
CA GLY A 286 -13.54 13.76 -15.09
C GLY A 286 -12.34 14.64 -14.73
N ARG A 287 -12.14 14.91 -13.44
CA ARG A 287 -11.01 15.66 -12.90
C ARG A 287 -10.35 14.90 -11.74
N ASP A 288 -10.44 15.40 -10.51
CA ASP A 288 -9.72 14.87 -9.37
C ASP A 288 -10.57 13.91 -8.53
N THR A 289 -9.92 12.94 -7.89
CA THR A 289 -10.51 12.15 -6.80
C THR A 289 -9.80 12.50 -5.51
N ILE A 290 -10.52 13.06 -4.55
CA ILE A 290 -9.99 13.55 -3.27
C ILE A 290 -10.59 12.70 -2.15
N ILE A 291 -9.74 12.14 -1.30
CA ILE A 291 -10.12 11.16 -0.28
C ILE A 291 -9.63 11.64 1.08
N GLY A 292 -10.55 12.04 1.96
CA GLY A 292 -10.26 12.64 3.26
C GLY A 292 -9.77 14.09 3.11
N GLU A 293 -10.64 15.00 2.67
CA GLU A 293 -10.26 16.36 2.25
C GLU A 293 -10.06 17.35 3.40
N GLN A 294 -11.04 17.49 4.30
CA GLN A 294 -11.01 18.46 5.40
C GLN A 294 -10.55 17.84 6.72
N ALA A 295 -10.34 18.67 7.75
CA ALA A 295 -9.89 18.18 9.05
C ALA A 295 -10.90 17.21 9.65
N ASP A 296 -10.42 16.18 10.35
CA ASP A 296 -11.20 15.13 11.01
C ASP A 296 -12.10 14.26 10.09
N SER A 297 -12.05 14.46 8.77
CA SER A 297 -12.81 13.67 7.82
C SER A 297 -12.21 12.28 7.57
N PHE A 298 -13.05 11.35 7.10
CA PHE A 298 -12.64 10.01 6.71
C PHE A 298 -13.16 9.67 5.31
N GLY A 299 -12.23 9.47 4.37
CA GLY A 299 -12.54 8.98 3.03
C GLY A 299 -12.00 7.58 2.81
N GLU A 300 -12.80 6.71 2.21
CA GLU A 300 -12.37 5.37 1.81
C GLU A 300 -12.86 5.00 0.41
N ALA A 301 -11.94 4.57 -0.45
CA ALA A 301 -12.24 3.92 -1.72
C ALA A 301 -11.86 2.44 -1.65
N ILE A 302 -12.80 1.56 -1.96
CA ILE A 302 -12.61 0.11 -2.03
C ILE A 302 -12.83 -0.33 -3.47
N VAL A 303 -11.78 -0.74 -4.15
CA VAL A 303 -11.88 -1.29 -5.51
C VAL A 303 -11.46 -2.75 -5.46
N THR A 304 -12.42 -3.65 -5.65
CA THR A 304 -12.20 -5.08 -5.50
C THR A 304 -12.81 -5.91 -6.61
N GLY A 305 -12.19 -7.04 -6.90
CA GLY A 305 -12.54 -7.95 -7.97
C GLY A 305 -11.86 -7.58 -9.29
N ARG A 306 -11.50 -8.63 -10.03
CA ARG A 306 -10.83 -8.50 -11.32
C ARG A 306 -11.61 -7.58 -12.24
N ASN A 307 -10.92 -6.64 -12.89
CA ASN A 307 -11.47 -5.64 -13.82
C ASN A 307 -12.43 -4.59 -13.22
N SER A 308 -12.65 -4.58 -11.90
CA SER A 308 -13.23 -3.41 -11.24
C SER A 308 -12.26 -2.24 -11.37
N LEU A 309 -12.80 -1.05 -11.65
CA LEU A 309 -11.99 0.10 -12.03
C LEU A 309 -12.48 1.39 -11.38
N LEU A 310 -11.59 2.08 -10.68
CA LEU A 310 -11.67 3.53 -10.45
C LEU A 310 -10.71 4.21 -11.42
N TRP A 311 -11.22 5.12 -12.26
CA TRP A 311 -10.39 5.87 -13.21
C TRP A 311 -10.61 7.37 -13.06
N THR A 312 -9.55 8.04 -12.60
CA THR A 312 -9.44 9.49 -12.43
C THR A 312 -8.64 10.08 -13.60
N PHE A 313 -9.15 11.13 -14.23
CA PHE A 313 -8.53 11.71 -15.41
C PHE A 313 -7.42 12.72 -15.08
N GLU A 314 -7.44 13.29 -13.88
CA GLU A 314 -6.37 14.17 -13.38
C GLU A 314 -5.66 13.48 -12.20
N HIS A 315 -5.79 14.03 -11.00
CA HIS A 315 -5.06 13.61 -9.82
C HIS A 315 -5.92 12.79 -8.86
N MET A 316 -5.31 11.78 -8.22
CA MET A 316 -5.84 11.22 -6.99
C MET A 316 -5.06 11.75 -5.78
N ILE A 317 -5.77 12.30 -4.80
CA ILE A 317 -5.22 12.84 -3.57
C ILE A 317 -5.78 12.04 -2.39
N VAL A 318 -4.89 11.39 -1.64
CA VAL A 318 -5.25 10.54 -0.50
C VAL A 318 -4.75 11.19 0.79
N GLY A 319 -5.68 11.65 1.61
CA GLY A 319 -5.44 12.45 2.81
C GLY A 319 -5.12 13.92 2.51
N ARG A 320 -5.25 14.78 3.52
CA ARG A 320 -4.96 16.21 3.45
C ARG A 320 -3.49 16.48 3.76
N ALA A 321 -2.86 17.40 3.01
CA ALA A 321 -1.47 17.78 3.23
C ALA A 321 -1.19 18.37 4.64
N ALA A 322 -2.16 19.06 5.23
CA ALA A 322 -2.06 19.63 6.57
C ALA A 322 -3.36 19.36 7.34
N GLY A 323 -3.37 18.27 8.13
CA GLY A 323 -4.54 17.91 8.93
C GLY A 323 -4.41 16.56 9.62
N ASN A 324 -5.51 16.14 10.23
CA ASN A 324 -5.79 14.86 10.88
C ASN A 324 -6.80 14.02 10.05
N SER A 325 -7.07 14.42 8.80
CA SER A 325 -7.96 13.69 7.90
C SER A 325 -7.36 12.34 7.52
N THR A 326 -8.20 11.32 7.39
CA THR A 326 -7.77 9.98 7.02
C THR A 326 -8.30 9.64 5.63
N GLY A 327 -7.40 9.33 4.71
CA GLY A 327 -7.74 8.85 3.38
C GLY A 327 -7.24 7.43 3.16
N VAL A 328 -8.10 6.53 2.71
CA VAL A 328 -7.74 5.12 2.48
C VAL A 328 -8.17 4.69 1.09
N VAL A 329 -7.26 4.03 0.36
CA VAL A 329 -7.56 3.36 -0.91
C VAL A 329 -7.19 1.89 -0.78
N ASN A 330 -8.15 1.00 -0.99
CA ASN A 330 -7.95 -0.44 -1.02
C ASN A 330 -8.09 -0.93 -2.46
N ILE A 331 -7.04 -1.56 -3.00
CA ILE A 331 -7.02 -2.13 -4.35
C ILE A 331 -6.80 -3.63 -4.23
N ASN A 332 -7.87 -4.39 -4.41
CA ASN A 332 -7.92 -5.81 -4.06
C ASN A 332 -8.21 -6.69 -5.28
N ASP A 333 -7.84 -7.96 -5.21
CA ASP A 333 -8.34 -9.03 -6.10
C ASP A 333 -8.21 -8.72 -7.60
N LYS A 334 -7.07 -8.14 -8.02
CA LYS A 334 -6.78 -7.75 -9.42
C LYS A 334 -7.67 -6.63 -9.95
N ALA A 335 -8.22 -5.83 -9.06
CA ALA A 335 -8.80 -4.53 -9.40
C ALA A 335 -7.72 -3.53 -9.82
N MET A 336 -8.15 -2.42 -10.42
CA MET A 336 -7.26 -1.36 -10.86
C MET A 336 -7.77 0.01 -10.40
N VAL A 337 -6.87 0.82 -9.86
CA VAL A 337 -7.04 2.27 -9.74
C VAL A 337 -6.12 2.91 -10.75
N ARG A 338 -6.67 3.75 -11.62
CA ARG A 338 -5.93 4.46 -12.67
C ARG A 338 -6.08 5.96 -12.51
N ASN A 339 -4.96 6.67 -12.52
CA ASN A 339 -4.92 8.13 -12.52
C ASN A 339 -4.09 8.58 -13.73
N ASP A 340 -4.61 9.49 -14.55
CA ASP A 340 -3.94 9.87 -15.80
C ASP A 340 -2.90 10.98 -15.64
N GLU A 341 -2.85 11.68 -14.50
CA GLU A 341 -1.78 12.64 -14.18
C GLU A 341 -0.90 12.19 -13.02
N SER A 342 -1.44 12.10 -11.80
CA SER A 342 -0.63 11.72 -10.64
C SER A 342 -1.44 11.10 -9.50
N THR A 343 -0.71 10.51 -8.55
CA THR A 343 -1.23 10.09 -7.25
C THR A 343 -0.40 10.72 -6.16
N THR A 344 -1.04 11.48 -5.27
CA THR A 344 -0.41 12.07 -4.09
C THR A 344 -1.00 11.43 -2.84
N ILE A 345 -0.12 10.96 -1.95
CA ILE A 345 -0.50 10.32 -0.70
C ILE A 345 0.08 11.20 0.40
N ASN A 346 -0.78 11.92 1.12
CA ASN A 346 -0.35 12.82 2.18
C ASN A 346 -0.28 12.07 3.53
N ARG A 347 0.13 12.79 4.57
CA ARG A 347 0.07 12.32 5.96
C ARG A 347 -1.30 11.74 6.29
N LEU A 348 -1.32 10.57 6.94
CA LEU A 348 -2.52 9.74 7.22
C LEU A 348 -3.27 9.20 5.97
N GLY A 349 -2.77 9.49 4.78
CA GLY A 349 -3.17 8.84 3.55
C GLY A 349 -2.54 7.45 3.44
N THR A 350 -3.32 6.45 3.06
CA THR A 350 -2.86 5.07 2.90
C THR A 350 -3.38 4.45 1.61
N ILE A 351 -2.47 3.83 0.84
CA ILE A 351 -2.83 2.93 -0.26
C ILE A 351 -2.49 1.49 0.14
N ASN A 352 -3.52 0.65 0.17
CA ASN A 352 -3.43 -0.78 0.44
C ASN A 352 -3.56 -1.55 -0.87
N LEU A 353 -2.53 -2.32 -1.20
CA LEU A 353 -2.51 -3.22 -2.34
C LEU A 353 -2.71 -4.66 -1.83
N ASN A 354 -3.72 -5.36 -2.32
CA ASN A 354 -3.94 -6.78 -2.07
C ASN A 354 -4.21 -7.52 -3.39
N ASP A 355 -3.17 -7.80 -4.16
CA ASP A 355 -3.18 -8.29 -5.55
C ASP A 355 -3.79 -7.30 -6.57
N GLY A 356 -3.96 -6.04 -6.19
CA GLY A 356 -4.43 -4.95 -7.06
C GLY A 356 -3.31 -4.17 -7.74
N THR A 357 -3.70 -3.29 -8.68
CA THR A 357 -2.78 -2.40 -9.40
C THR A 357 -3.16 -0.93 -9.23
N LEU A 358 -2.20 -0.12 -8.79
CA LEU A 358 -2.23 1.34 -8.97
C LEU A 358 -1.48 1.69 -10.25
N LEU A 359 -2.16 2.31 -11.22
CA LEU A 359 -1.58 2.76 -12.49
C LEU A 359 -1.59 4.29 -12.54
N THR A 360 -0.43 4.93 -12.59
CA THR A 360 -0.33 6.40 -12.62
C THR A 360 1.02 6.85 -13.19
N PRO A 361 1.12 7.96 -13.95
CA PRO A 361 2.41 8.45 -14.43
C PRO A 361 3.40 8.84 -13.32
N LEU A 362 2.88 9.31 -12.19
CA LEU A 362 3.66 9.78 -11.05
C LEU A 362 3.00 9.37 -9.73
N VAL A 363 3.80 8.87 -8.79
CA VAL A 363 3.42 8.73 -7.38
C VAL A 363 4.29 9.66 -6.53
N THR A 364 3.64 10.48 -5.71
CA THR A 364 4.28 11.28 -4.67
C THR A 364 3.73 10.83 -3.31
N ASN A 365 4.51 10.04 -2.58
CA ASN A 365 4.19 9.69 -1.20
C ASN A 365 4.77 10.74 -0.25
N ASN A 366 3.94 11.66 0.20
CA ASN A 366 4.27 12.81 1.03
C ASN A 366 3.86 12.55 2.50
N ASP A 367 4.69 11.80 3.23
CA ASP A 367 4.43 11.32 4.60
C ASP A 367 3.25 10.35 4.75
N GLY A 368 2.75 9.79 3.65
CA GLY A 368 1.74 8.74 3.63
C GLY A 368 2.32 7.33 3.65
N ILE A 369 1.46 6.34 3.42
CA ILE A 369 1.83 4.92 3.43
C ILE A 369 1.37 4.23 2.14
N ILE A 370 2.29 3.55 1.46
CA ILE A 370 1.98 2.53 0.44
C ILE A 370 2.28 1.17 1.05
N ARG A 371 1.32 0.24 1.06
CA ARG A 371 1.55 -1.08 1.67
C ARG A 371 0.85 -2.25 1.02
N GLY A 372 1.32 -3.45 1.36
CA GLY A 372 0.69 -4.73 1.03
C GLY A 372 1.41 -5.49 -0.09
N ALA A 373 0.64 -6.17 -0.93
CA ALA A 373 1.12 -6.97 -2.06
C ALA A 373 0.32 -6.59 -3.32
N GLY A 374 0.98 -6.30 -4.43
CA GLY A 374 0.35 -5.83 -5.65
C GLY A 374 1.32 -5.08 -6.53
N THR A 375 0.81 -4.25 -7.44
CA THR A 375 1.64 -3.51 -8.39
C THR A 375 1.41 -2.01 -8.29
N VAL A 376 2.49 -1.26 -8.13
CA VAL A 376 2.56 0.18 -8.41
C VAL A 376 3.17 0.33 -9.80
N ASP A 377 2.31 0.54 -10.79
CA ASP A 377 2.70 0.79 -12.16
C ASP A 377 2.82 2.30 -12.40
N ALA A 378 4.02 2.81 -12.08
CA ALA A 378 4.34 4.22 -12.24
C ALA A 378 5.79 4.39 -12.72
N PRO A 379 6.03 5.14 -13.82
CA PRO A 379 7.38 5.47 -14.27
C PRO A 379 8.28 6.11 -13.21
N VAL A 380 7.69 6.94 -12.34
CA VAL A 380 8.40 7.64 -11.27
C VAL A 380 7.62 7.54 -9.96
N VAL A 381 8.30 7.12 -8.90
CA VAL A 381 7.81 7.13 -7.52
C VAL A 381 8.75 7.95 -6.66
N ILE A 382 8.22 8.98 -6.00
CA ILE A 382 8.92 9.80 -5.02
C ILE A 382 8.39 9.42 -3.64
N ASN A 383 9.24 8.83 -2.81
CA ASN A 383 8.91 8.42 -1.46
C ASN A 383 9.51 9.36 -0.42
N ASN A 384 8.65 10.15 0.23
CA ASN A 384 8.93 10.93 1.44
C ASN A 384 8.27 10.32 2.69
N GLY A 385 7.45 9.27 2.56
CA GLY A 385 6.80 8.56 3.67
C GLY A 385 7.24 7.10 3.79
N ASP A 386 6.28 6.19 3.97
CA ASP A 386 6.55 4.76 4.15
C ASP A 386 6.11 3.91 2.95
N ILE A 387 6.96 2.98 2.54
CA ILE A 387 6.61 1.85 1.67
C ILE A 387 6.78 0.58 2.50
N ARG A 388 5.70 -0.19 2.67
CA ARG A 388 5.70 -1.39 3.53
C ARG A 388 5.22 -2.65 2.81
N ASN A 389 5.93 -3.74 3.02
CA ASN A 389 5.48 -5.07 2.63
C ASN A 389 5.65 -6.00 3.84
N ALA A 390 4.69 -6.88 4.05
CA ALA A 390 4.79 -7.91 5.07
C ALA A 390 4.11 -9.16 4.52
N ALA A 391 4.60 -10.34 4.88
CA ALA A 391 3.87 -11.58 4.61
C ALA A 391 2.80 -11.78 5.69
N ALA A 392 1.52 -11.65 5.33
CA ALA A 392 0.41 -11.88 6.26
C ALA A 392 0.26 -13.36 6.65
N VAL A 393 0.76 -14.29 5.82
CA VAL A 393 0.69 -15.74 6.04
C VAL A 393 2.06 -16.37 5.87
N ALA A 394 2.47 -17.17 6.86
CA ALA A 394 3.72 -17.93 6.79
C ALA A 394 3.78 -18.78 5.50
N ASN A 395 4.86 -18.61 4.73
CA ASN A 395 5.14 -19.32 3.47
C ASN A 395 4.33 -18.91 2.23
N LEU A 396 3.49 -17.86 2.30
CA LEU A 396 2.97 -17.21 1.08
C LEU A 396 3.87 -16.03 0.74
N ARG A 397 4.40 -16.04 -0.49
CA ARG A 397 5.26 -14.97 -1.01
C ARG A 397 4.40 -13.81 -1.50
N GLU A 398 4.07 -12.91 -0.60
CA GLU A 398 3.38 -11.67 -0.90
C GLU A 398 4.36 -10.69 -1.54
N LYS A 399 4.11 -10.37 -2.82
CA LYS A 399 4.99 -9.54 -3.62
C LYS A 399 4.43 -8.14 -3.81
N LEU A 400 5.23 -7.12 -3.48
CA LEU A 400 5.00 -5.74 -3.88
C LEU A 400 5.94 -5.39 -5.03
N LEU A 401 5.37 -4.97 -6.16
CA LEU A 401 6.09 -4.67 -7.40
C LEU A 401 6.02 -3.18 -7.74
N PHE A 402 7.16 -2.58 -8.04
CA PHE A 402 7.28 -1.24 -8.62
C PHE A 402 7.88 -1.35 -10.04
N THR A 403 7.18 -0.82 -11.05
CA THR A 403 7.61 -0.94 -12.46
C THR A 403 8.61 0.15 -12.88
N GLY A 404 8.54 1.34 -12.30
CA GLY A 404 9.44 2.45 -12.61
C GLY A 404 10.50 2.71 -11.55
N ALA A 405 11.14 3.88 -11.66
CA ALA A 405 12.19 4.31 -10.74
C ALA A 405 11.59 4.76 -9.40
N VAL A 406 12.30 4.46 -8.30
CA VAL A 406 11.88 4.83 -6.94
C VAL A 406 12.96 5.70 -6.30
N THR A 407 12.59 6.91 -5.88
CA THR A 407 13.44 7.78 -5.06
C THR A 407 12.98 7.71 -3.61
N ASN A 408 13.81 7.13 -2.74
CA ASN A 408 13.58 7.09 -1.30
C ASN A 408 14.35 8.24 -0.65
N ASN A 409 13.66 9.34 -0.32
CA ASN A 409 14.27 10.56 0.20
C ASN A 409 14.71 10.46 1.67
N VAL A 410 15.42 11.49 2.15
CA VAL A 410 15.85 11.55 3.56
C VAL A 410 14.63 11.56 4.47
N GLY A 411 14.65 10.72 5.51
CA GLY A 411 13.55 10.57 6.47
C GLY A 411 12.46 9.58 6.07
N SER A 412 12.51 9.03 4.84
CA SER A 412 11.55 8.05 4.36
C SER A 412 12.05 6.61 4.46
N VAL A 413 11.11 5.67 4.51
CA VAL A 413 11.36 4.27 4.83
C VAL A 413 10.80 3.34 3.76
N ILE A 414 11.61 2.36 3.35
CA ILE A 414 11.17 1.16 2.66
C ILE A 414 11.37 -0.02 3.61
N GLU A 415 10.31 -0.74 3.96
CA GLU A 415 10.36 -1.82 4.95
C GLU A 415 9.69 -3.09 4.43
N SER A 416 10.42 -4.20 4.45
CA SER A 416 9.85 -5.54 4.21
C SER A 416 10.06 -6.46 5.41
N GLN A 417 8.99 -7.10 5.87
CA GLN A 417 9.01 -8.14 6.92
C GLN A 417 8.42 -9.46 6.37
N GLY A 418 9.26 -10.41 6.00
CA GLY A 418 8.85 -11.74 5.52
C GLY A 418 8.38 -11.82 4.06
N GLY A 419 8.21 -10.69 3.37
CA GLY A 419 7.68 -10.66 2.00
C GLY A 419 8.71 -10.25 0.92
N GLU A 420 8.26 -10.19 -0.33
CA GLU A 420 9.10 -9.87 -1.50
C GLU A 420 8.79 -8.46 -2.02
N MET A 421 9.81 -7.61 -2.15
CA MET A 421 9.72 -6.37 -2.90
C MET A 421 10.58 -6.45 -4.15
N GLU A 422 9.97 -6.16 -5.31
CA GLU A 422 10.69 -6.06 -6.58
C GLU A 422 10.57 -4.65 -7.16
N PHE A 423 11.73 -4.10 -7.53
CA PHE A 423 11.89 -2.82 -8.18
C PHE A 423 12.48 -3.05 -9.56
N GLN A 424 11.71 -2.72 -10.60
CA GLN A 424 12.18 -2.85 -11.98
C GLN A 424 13.06 -1.67 -12.40
N GLY A 425 12.70 -0.44 -12.01
CA GLY A 425 13.53 0.75 -12.20
C GLY A 425 14.63 0.90 -11.15
N LEU A 426 15.48 1.90 -11.35
CA LEU A 426 16.57 2.23 -10.42
C LEU A 426 15.98 2.71 -9.09
N VAL A 427 16.52 2.22 -7.98
CA VAL A 427 16.21 2.74 -6.64
C VAL A 427 17.29 3.73 -6.21
N THR A 428 16.92 5.00 -6.03
CA THR A 428 17.81 6.02 -5.43
C THR A 428 17.48 6.12 -3.95
N ASN A 429 18.34 5.56 -3.10
CA ASN A 429 18.16 5.53 -1.65
C ASN A 429 18.97 6.63 -0.94
N ASN A 430 18.26 7.61 -0.39
CA ASN A 430 18.75 8.64 0.53
C ASN A 430 18.11 8.53 1.93
N GLY A 431 17.08 7.70 2.08
CA GLY A 431 16.44 7.35 3.35
C GLY A 431 16.93 6.01 3.89
N GLN A 432 16.01 5.22 4.44
CA GLN A 432 16.32 3.92 5.03
C GLN A 432 15.59 2.77 4.30
N ILE A 433 16.27 1.63 4.19
CA ILE A 433 15.69 0.35 3.75
C ILE A 433 15.84 -0.68 4.87
N PHE A 434 14.74 -1.30 5.29
CA PHE A 434 14.72 -2.36 6.32
C PHE A 434 14.22 -3.67 5.73
N GLY A 435 15.00 -4.74 5.90
CA GLY A 435 14.61 -6.10 5.55
C GLY A 435 14.74 -7.02 6.75
N ARG A 436 13.67 -7.73 7.09
CA ARG A 436 13.74 -8.85 8.03
C ARG A 436 13.02 -10.04 7.45
N ASP A 437 13.71 -11.17 7.32
CA ASP A 437 13.19 -12.35 6.63
C ASP A 437 12.70 -12.03 5.21
N ALA A 438 13.25 -10.99 4.58
CA ALA A 438 12.71 -10.35 3.40
C ALA A 438 13.49 -10.71 2.13
N ILE A 439 12.84 -10.49 0.98
CA ILE A 439 13.49 -10.56 -0.33
C ILE A 439 13.37 -9.19 -1.01
N PHE A 440 14.51 -8.59 -1.36
CA PHE A 440 14.58 -7.40 -2.20
C PHE A 440 15.16 -7.76 -3.57
N ARG A 441 14.51 -7.32 -4.65
CA ARG A 441 15.00 -7.47 -6.02
C ARG A 441 15.13 -6.10 -6.69
N PHE A 442 16.36 -5.64 -6.87
CA PHE A 442 16.69 -4.38 -7.51
C PHE A 442 17.14 -4.65 -8.95
N ARG A 443 16.20 -4.77 -9.89
CA ARG A 443 16.51 -5.18 -11.27
C ARG A 443 17.39 -4.18 -12.03
N SER A 444 17.32 -2.90 -11.66
CA SER A 444 18.18 -1.85 -12.20
C SER A 444 19.22 -1.34 -11.19
N GLY A 445 19.41 -2.06 -10.08
CA GLY A 445 20.36 -1.70 -9.02
C GLY A 445 19.84 -0.68 -8.01
N VAL A 446 20.72 -0.35 -7.06
CA VAL A 446 20.52 0.66 -6.01
C VAL A 446 21.62 1.70 -6.13
N ALA A 447 21.24 2.97 -6.04
CA ALA A 447 22.15 4.11 -6.00
C ALA A 447 21.81 5.02 -4.80
N GLY A 448 22.67 5.99 -4.52
CA GLY A 448 22.49 6.96 -3.44
C GLY A 448 23.73 7.06 -2.56
N THR A 449 24.04 8.28 -2.10
CA THR A 449 25.27 8.56 -1.34
C THR A 449 25.03 8.74 0.15
N GLY A 450 23.77 8.76 0.58
CA GLY A 450 23.39 9.02 1.98
C GLY A 450 22.44 8.01 2.61
N GLY A 451 21.88 7.06 1.82
CA GLY A 451 20.90 6.10 2.33
C GLY A 451 21.51 4.91 3.07
N GLU A 452 20.78 4.42 4.06
CA GLU A 452 21.14 3.28 4.90
C GLU A 452 20.31 2.05 4.51
N MET A 453 20.88 0.86 4.73
CA MET A 453 20.20 -0.41 4.58
C MET A 453 20.44 -1.29 5.82
N PHE A 454 19.37 -1.86 6.36
CA PHE A 454 19.37 -2.75 7.52
C PHE A 454 18.78 -4.09 7.10
N VAL A 455 19.50 -5.18 7.33
CA VAL A 455 19.05 -6.52 6.95
C VAL A 455 19.29 -7.57 8.04
N GLY A 456 18.25 -8.38 8.25
CA GLY A 456 18.29 -9.58 9.07
C GLY A 456 17.68 -10.77 8.34
N ASN A 457 18.43 -11.87 8.25
CA ASN A 457 18.02 -13.08 7.54
C ASN A 457 17.36 -12.81 6.17
N SER A 458 17.89 -11.85 5.40
CA SER A 458 17.25 -11.34 4.18
C SER A 458 18.08 -11.63 2.93
N THR A 459 17.41 -11.70 1.78
CA THR A 459 18.04 -11.86 0.46
C THR A 459 17.91 -10.57 -0.35
N ILE A 460 19.04 -10.07 -0.85
CA ILE A 460 19.11 -8.90 -1.73
C ILE A 460 19.62 -9.37 -3.09
N GLU A 461 18.87 -9.12 -4.15
CA GLU A 461 19.30 -9.40 -5.53
C GLU A 461 19.53 -8.09 -6.28
N SER A 462 20.73 -7.91 -6.83
CA SER A 462 21.08 -6.76 -7.67
C SER A 462 22.06 -7.19 -8.76
N PRO A 463 21.80 -6.87 -10.04
CA PRO A 463 22.74 -7.17 -11.12
C PRO A 463 23.91 -6.18 -11.18
N LEU A 464 23.82 -5.05 -10.46
CA LEU A 464 24.88 -4.07 -10.29
C LEU A 464 25.44 -4.18 -8.86
N PRO A 465 26.70 -3.77 -8.61
CA PRO A 465 27.24 -3.75 -7.26
C PRO A 465 26.32 -2.99 -6.31
N LEU A 466 25.97 -3.62 -5.19
CA LEU A 466 25.12 -2.99 -4.18
C LEU A 466 25.87 -1.79 -3.56
N ALA A 467 25.42 -0.58 -3.90
CA ALA A 467 26.01 0.67 -3.42
C ALA A 467 25.08 1.33 -2.38
N VAL A 468 25.47 1.26 -1.11
CA VAL A 468 24.78 1.90 0.03
C VAL A 468 25.79 2.64 0.90
N ALA A 469 25.38 3.74 1.53
CA ALA A 469 26.26 4.51 2.41
C ALA A 469 26.56 3.78 3.72
N SER A 470 25.62 2.96 4.18
CA SER A 470 25.74 2.13 5.38
C SER A 470 24.95 0.85 5.17
N LEU A 471 25.57 -0.31 5.39
CA LEU A 471 24.91 -1.60 5.44
C LEU A 471 25.02 -2.14 6.87
N THR A 472 23.89 -2.34 7.53
CA THR A 472 23.80 -2.99 8.83
C THR A 472 23.26 -4.39 8.65
N VAL A 473 24.02 -5.38 9.10
CA VAL A 473 23.59 -6.78 9.13
C VAL A 473 23.36 -7.14 10.59
N ASP A 474 22.12 -7.44 10.96
CA ASP A 474 21.81 -7.87 12.33
C ASP A 474 22.28 -9.32 12.59
N ASP A 475 22.19 -9.77 13.83
CA ASP A 475 22.61 -11.12 14.24
C ASP A 475 21.49 -12.17 14.10
N SER A 476 20.32 -11.78 13.58
CA SER A 476 19.12 -12.63 13.49
C SER A 476 19.21 -13.73 12.42
N GLY A 477 20.33 -13.81 11.70
CA GLY A 477 20.63 -14.85 10.74
C GLY A 477 21.70 -14.42 9.74
N SER A 478 21.95 -15.27 8.73
CA SER A 478 22.81 -14.91 7.61
C SER A 478 21.99 -14.18 6.55
N SER A 479 22.40 -12.96 6.19
CA SER A 479 21.85 -12.27 5.03
C SER A 479 22.64 -12.64 3.76
N THR A 480 21.98 -12.57 2.60
CA THR A 480 22.56 -12.95 1.31
C THR A 480 22.44 -11.81 0.30
N VAL A 481 23.53 -11.50 -0.40
CA VAL A 481 23.56 -10.66 -1.59
C VAL A 481 23.78 -11.57 -2.81
N ILE A 482 22.79 -11.62 -3.69
CA ILE A 482 22.88 -12.25 -5.00
C ILE A 482 23.39 -11.19 -5.98
N GLY A 483 24.67 -11.29 -6.33
CA GLY A 483 25.41 -10.31 -7.13
C GLY A 483 26.72 -9.93 -6.46
N ASP A 484 27.30 -8.81 -6.92
CA ASP A 484 28.53 -8.25 -6.38
C ASP A 484 28.24 -7.24 -5.27
N LEU A 485 29.18 -7.12 -4.32
CA LEU A 485 29.15 -6.16 -3.22
C LEU A 485 30.35 -5.23 -3.33
N THR A 486 30.11 -3.91 -3.27
CA THR A 486 31.18 -2.91 -3.14
C THR A 486 30.92 -2.05 -1.92
N LEU A 487 31.81 -2.15 -0.94
CA LEU A 487 31.73 -1.37 0.30
C LEU A 487 32.59 -0.11 0.18
N SER A 488 31.96 1.06 0.20
CA SER A 488 32.64 2.36 0.27
C SER A 488 32.32 3.14 1.55
N GLY A 489 31.19 2.83 2.19
CA GLY A 489 30.73 3.42 3.44
C GLY A 489 30.90 2.51 4.65
N ASN A 490 29.91 2.45 5.53
CA ASN A 490 29.96 1.67 6.75
C ASN A 490 29.39 0.26 6.57
N LEU A 491 30.06 -0.75 7.10
CA LEU A 491 29.48 -2.07 7.36
C LEU A 491 29.33 -2.24 8.88
N ASN A 492 28.10 -2.34 9.37
CA ASN A 492 27.81 -2.52 10.79
C ASN A 492 27.40 -3.97 11.05
N MET A 493 28.07 -4.61 12.01
CA MET A 493 27.87 -6.01 12.36
C MET A 493 27.88 -6.20 13.87
N GLU A 494 27.10 -7.15 14.34
CA GLU A 494 27.02 -7.55 15.74
C GLU A 494 27.71 -8.91 15.95
N ILE A 495 28.51 -9.01 17.02
CA ILE A 495 29.20 -10.22 17.41
C ILE A 495 28.79 -10.61 18.83
N GLY A 496 28.31 -11.84 18.98
CA GLY A 496 27.84 -12.40 20.23
C GLY A 496 28.00 -13.91 20.29
N PHE A 497 27.06 -14.57 20.97
CA PHE A 497 26.89 -16.03 20.89
C PHE A 497 26.38 -16.47 19.51
N THR A 498 25.57 -15.62 18.90
CA THR A 498 25.27 -15.53 17.47
C THR A 498 26.08 -14.37 16.86
N PHE A 499 26.20 -14.31 15.54
CA PHE A 499 26.92 -13.20 14.92
C PHE A 499 26.36 -12.89 13.54
N SER A 500 26.43 -11.61 13.16
CA SER A 500 26.09 -11.14 11.84
C SER A 500 26.98 -11.80 10.79
N LYS A 501 26.36 -12.39 9.76
CA LYS A 501 27.07 -12.97 8.63
C LYS A 501 26.44 -12.53 7.31
N LEU A 502 27.29 -12.13 6.37
CA LEU A 502 26.90 -11.77 5.02
C LEU A 502 27.47 -12.77 4.01
N PHE A 503 26.58 -13.39 3.23
CA PHE A 503 26.96 -14.23 2.10
C PHE A 503 26.79 -13.43 0.79
N VAL A 504 27.79 -13.44 -0.08
CA VAL A 504 27.77 -12.75 -1.36
C VAL A 504 28.00 -13.79 -2.45
N THR A 505 27.11 -13.91 -3.43
CA THR A 505 27.28 -14.93 -4.49
C THR A 505 28.33 -14.55 -5.52
N GLY A 506 28.55 -13.26 -5.74
CA GLY A 506 29.59 -12.69 -6.59
C GLY A 506 30.77 -12.14 -5.78
N ASP A 507 31.46 -11.14 -6.31
CA ASP A 507 32.67 -10.61 -5.69
C ASP A 507 32.34 -9.60 -4.58
N ALA A 508 33.09 -9.64 -3.48
CA ALA A 508 33.04 -8.65 -2.42
C ALA A 508 34.31 -7.79 -2.42
N ASN A 509 34.18 -6.52 -2.79
CA ASN A 509 35.25 -5.53 -2.70
C ASN A 509 35.10 -4.73 -1.39
N LEU A 510 36.03 -4.97 -0.47
CA LEU A 510 36.05 -4.34 0.85
C LEU A 510 36.66 -2.94 0.79
N GLY A 511 36.04 -2.02 1.51
CA GLY A 511 36.46 -0.63 1.68
C GLY A 511 35.71 -0.01 2.85
N GLY A 512 35.82 1.31 3.03
CA GLY A 512 35.09 2.02 4.09
C GLY A 512 35.41 1.51 5.51
N ALA A 513 34.48 1.67 6.46
CA ALA A 513 34.70 1.28 7.86
C ALA A 513 33.89 0.05 8.25
N LEU A 514 34.50 -0.89 8.98
CA LEU A 514 33.80 -1.98 9.67
C LEU A 514 33.50 -1.54 11.10
N ASN A 515 32.23 -1.45 11.46
CA ASN A 515 31.78 -1.13 12.83
C ASN A 515 31.24 -2.38 13.50
N ILE A 516 31.76 -2.69 14.68
CA ILE A 516 31.39 -3.88 15.46
C ILE A 516 30.63 -3.45 16.72
N SER A 517 29.48 -4.06 16.97
CA SER A 517 28.81 -4.09 18.27
C SER A 517 28.96 -5.46 18.91
N LEU A 518 28.84 -5.52 20.24
CA LEU A 518 28.84 -6.79 20.98
C LEU A 518 27.44 -7.10 21.46
N GLY A 519 27.02 -8.36 21.29
CA GLY A 519 25.77 -8.86 21.84
C GLY A 519 25.75 -8.79 23.36
N SER A 520 24.55 -8.73 23.93
CA SER A 520 24.38 -8.53 25.37
C SER A 520 25.10 -9.61 26.20
N GLY A 521 25.97 -9.18 27.12
CA GLY A 521 26.75 -10.06 27.99
C GLY A 521 27.90 -10.80 27.32
N PHE A 522 28.15 -10.55 26.02
CA PHE A 522 29.24 -11.19 25.30
C PHE A 522 30.58 -10.49 25.55
N ILE A 523 31.59 -11.26 25.96
CA ILE A 523 32.97 -10.78 26.14
C ILE A 523 33.89 -11.65 25.28
N PRO A 524 34.43 -11.09 24.18
CA PRO A 524 35.43 -11.76 23.36
C PRO A 524 36.69 -12.15 24.16
N TYR A 525 37.25 -13.31 23.85
CA TYR A 525 38.59 -13.73 24.28
C TYR A 525 39.56 -13.71 23.11
N VAL A 526 40.86 -13.67 23.41
CA VAL A 526 41.91 -13.63 22.38
C VAL A 526 41.99 -14.97 21.62
N GLY A 527 42.19 -14.89 20.31
CA GLY A 527 42.31 -16.01 19.39
C GLY A 527 40.99 -16.42 18.75
N GLN A 528 39.90 -15.69 18.99
CA GLN A 528 38.63 -15.94 18.32
C GLN A 528 38.63 -15.42 16.89
N ARG A 529 37.82 -16.07 16.06
CA ARG A 529 37.53 -15.63 14.70
C ARG A 529 36.06 -15.83 14.36
N TRP A 530 35.48 -14.87 13.65
CA TRP A 530 34.12 -14.94 13.09
C TRP A 530 34.17 -14.71 11.59
N GLU A 531 33.56 -15.60 10.82
CA GLU A 531 33.43 -15.43 9.37
C GLU A 531 32.31 -14.44 9.07
N ILE A 532 32.68 -13.17 8.93
CA ILE A 532 31.71 -12.08 8.77
C ILE A 532 31.24 -11.91 7.33
N ILE A 533 32.09 -12.26 6.35
CA ILE A 533 31.77 -12.25 4.93
C ILE A 533 32.28 -13.55 4.29
N ALA A 534 31.44 -14.18 3.49
CA ALA A 534 31.84 -15.22 2.53
C ALA A 534 31.35 -14.79 1.14
N ALA A 535 32.23 -14.81 0.14
CA ALA A 535 31.95 -14.30 -1.20
C ALA A 535 32.43 -15.25 -2.31
N GLY A 536 32.11 -14.92 -3.57
CA GLY A 536 32.71 -15.49 -4.77
C GLY A 536 34.22 -15.26 -4.80
N ASP A 537 34.66 -14.03 -4.56
CA ASP A 537 36.03 -13.64 -4.20
C ASP A 537 35.99 -12.45 -3.22
N VAL A 538 36.99 -12.34 -2.34
CA VAL A 538 37.13 -11.19 -1.42
C VAL A 538 38.37 -10.40 -1.80
N THR A 539 38.17 -9.13 -2.17
CA THR A 539 39.23 -8.19 -2.56
C THR A 539 39.17 -6.92 -1.72
N GLY A 540 40.22 -6.08 -1.78
CA GLY A 540 40.29 -4.85 -0.99
C GLY A 540 40.53 -5.09 0.50
N ALA A 541 40.34 -4.04 1.30
CA ALA A 541 40.45 -4.06 2.75
C ALA A 541 39.61 -2.93 3.36
N PHE A 542 39.06 -3.14 4.56
CA PHE A 542 38.45 -2.05 5.31
C PHE A 542 39.49 -0.97 5.60
N ALA A 543 39.12 0.29 5.41
CA ALA A 543 39.95 1.45 5.72
C ALA A 543 40.09 1.67 7.23
N SER A 544 39.10 1.26 8.02
CA SER A 544 39.17 1.23 9.48
C SER A 544 38.29 0.12 10.07
N VAL A 545 38.64 -0.32 11.28
CA VAL A 545 37.86 -1.25 12.09
C VAL A 545 37.56 -0.54 13.41
N ASN A 546 36.29 -0.24 13.65
CA ASN A 546 35.80 0.40 14.86
C ASN A 546 35.08 -0.65 15.71
N ALA A 547 35.72 -1.10 16.78
CA ALA A 547 35.18 -2.12 17.66
C ALA A 547 35.33 -1.72 19.13
N PRO A 548 34.52 -2.27 20.06
CA PRO A 548 34.59 -1.89 21.47
C PRO A 548 35.96 -2.25 22.08
N PRO A 549 36.54 -1.34 22.88
CA PRO A 549 37.82 -1.60 23.51
C PRO A 549 37.68 -2.72 24.56
N ILE A 550 38.49 -3.76 24.43
CA ILE A 550 38.59 -4.87 25.39
C ILE A 550 40.04 -5.00 25.82
N ALA A 551 40.29 -5.06 27.13
CA ALA A 551 41.63 -5.18 27.67
C ALA A 551 42.35 -6.42 27.11
N GLY A 552 43.54 -6.22 26.54
CA GLY A 552 44.39 -7.29 25.99
C GLY A 552 43.98 -7.82 24.60
N VAL A 553 42.91 -7.29 24.00
CA VAL A 553 42.38 -7.74 22.70
C VAL A 553 42.62 -6.68 21.63
N ASN A 554 43.28 -7.07 20.53
CA ASN A 554 43.43 -6.27 19.33
C ASN A 554 42.48 -6.80 18.26
N TRP A 555 41.58 -5.97 17.77
CA TRP A 555 40.68 -6.35 16.68
C TRP A 555 41.42 -6.29 15.34
N GLY A 556 41.21 -7.31 14.51
CA GLY A 556 41.78 -7.39 13.17
C GLY A 556 40.81 -8.00 12.18
N VAL A 557 41.10 -7.83 10.89
CA VAL A 557 40.40 -8.54 9.81
C VAL A 557 41.43 -9.33 9.02
N GLN A 558 41.17 -10.61 8.82
CA GLN A 558 42.00 -11.49 8.01
C GLN A 558 41.16 -12.05 6.86
N THR A 559 41.65 -11.89 5.63
CA THR A 559 41.08 -12.54 4.46
C THR A 559 41.77 -13.88 4.21
N ILE A 560 41.00 -14.97 4.08
CA ILE A 560 41.49 -16.32 3.84
C ILE A 560 40.65 -16.93 2.72
N GLY A 561 41.26 -17.12 1.55
CA GLY A 561 40.52 -17.54 0.36
C GLY A 561 39.39 -16.54 0.07
N ASN A 562 38.16 -17.03 0.06
CA ASN A 562 37.00 -16.28 -0.38
C ASN A 562 36.16 -15.79 0.81
N SER A 563 36.77 -15.68 2.00
CA SER A 563 36.11 -15.26 3.23
C SER A 563 36.92 -14.19 3.96
N ALA A 564 36.22 -13.24 4.59
CA ALA A 564 36.78 -12.28 5.53
C ALA A 564 36.42 -12.68 6.96
N PHE A 565 37.43 -12.77 7.82
CA PHE A 565 37.28 -13.12 9.22
C PHE A 565 37.60 -11.92 10.11
N LEU A 566 36.69 -11.58 11.03
CA LEU A 566 37.02 -10.72 12.15
C LEU A 566 37.80 -11.55 13.18
N THR A 567 38.92 -11.05 13.68
CA THR A 567 39.79 -11.76 14.62
C THR A 567 40.07 -10.94 15.88
N THR A 568 40.21 -11.62 17.01
CA THR A 568 40.77 -11.05 18.24
C THR A 568 42.20 -11.54 18.39
N ASN A 569 43.17 -10.67 18.16
CA ASN A 569 44.58 -10.98 18.37
C ASN A 569 45.00 -10.51 19.76
N PHE A 570 46.12 -11.01 20.25
CA PHE A 570 46.75 -10.38 21.41
C PHE A 570 47.12 -8.97 20.98
N ILE A 571 46.75 -7.96 21.79
CA ILE A 571 47.61 -6.78 21.83
C ILE A 571 48.92 -7.35 22.34
N SER A 572 49.97 -7.36 21.50
CA SER A 572 51.31 -7.33 22.07
C SER A 572 51.31 -6.05 22.87
N THR A 573 51.06 -6.16 24.17
CA THR A 573 51.33 -5.05 25.08
C THR A 573 52.72 -4.55 24.69
N PRO A 574 52.96 -3.24 24.62
CA PRO A 574 54.30 -2.77 24.90
C PRO A 574 54.71 -3.52 26.18
N GLY A 575 55.57 -4.54 26.08
CA GLY A 575 55.77 -5.55 27.13
C GLY A 575 55.79 -7.03 26.69
N THR A 576 55.99 -7.36 25.42
CA THR A 576 56.39 -8.74 25.04
C THR A 576 57.79 -9.11 25.52
N GLY A 577 58.49 -8.20 26.19
CA GLY A 577 59.65 -8.52 27.00
C GLY A 577 60.50 -7.32 27.35
N ALA A 578 61.52 -7.61 28.13
CA ALA A 578 62.63 -6.76 28.51
C ALA A 578 63.62 -6.47 27.36
N ASP A 579 63.20 -6.62 26.10
CA ASP A 579 64.00 -6.29 24.92
C ASP A 579 63.50 -4.94 24.41
N PHE A 580 64.20 -3.88 24.80
CA PHE A 580 63.81 -2.49 24.54
C PHE A 580 64.53 -1.90 23.34
N ASN A 581 65.68 -2.46 22.95
CA ASN A 581 66.40 -2.06 21.75
C ASN A 581 65.93 -2.80 20.48
N GLY A 582 65.11 -3.86 20.63
CA GLY A 582 64.49 -4.61 19.55
C GLY A 582 65.45 -5.55 18.83
N ASP A 583 66.59 -5.91 19.43
CA ASP A 583 67.61 -6.75 18.83
C ASP A 583 67.34 -8.26 18.98
N GLY A 584 66.28 -8.62 19.71
CA GLY A 584 65.85 -9.99 19.92
C GLY A 584 66.58 -10.71 21.05
N ILE A 585 67.34 -10.02 21.92
CA ILE A 585 68.03 -10.62 23.08
C ILE A 585 67.98 -9.68 24.28
N VAL A 586 67.34 -10.09 25.37
CA VAL A 586 67.36 -9.33 26.63
C VAL A 586 68.76 -9.36 27.26
N ASN A 587 69.48 -8.26 27.23
CA ASN A 587 70.86 -8.19 27.69
C ASN A 587 71.20 -6.89 28.44
N GLY A 588 72.51 -6.59 28.57
CA GLY A 588 72.99 -5.40 29.26
C GLY A 588 72.55 -4.09 28.61
N ASP A 589 72.30 -4.10 27.31
CA ASP A 589 71.86 -2.93 26.54
C ASP A 589 70.41 -2.57 26.88
N ASP A 590 69.55 -3.56 27.12
CA ASP A 590 68.18 -3.33 27.59
C ASP A 590 68.13 -2.88 29.05
N LEU A 591 68.99 -3.46 29.88
CA LEU A 591 69.14 -3.01 31.26
C LEU A 591 69.57 -1.53 31.30
N ALA A 592 70.45 -1.10 30.40
CA ALA A 592 70.86 0.29 30.29
C ALA A 592 69.69 1.21 29.88
N ILE A 593 68.82 0.75 28.97
CA ILE A 593 67.61 1.49 28.57
C ILE A 593 66.67 1.66 29.76
N TRP A 594 66.37 0.59 30.52
CA TRP A 594 65.54 0.67 31.73
C TRP A 594 66.17 1.59 32.79
N GLN A 595 67.47 1.44 33.07
CA GLN A 595 68.17 2.29 34.04
C GLN A 595 68.12 3.76 33.67
N SER A 596 68.24 4.09 32.37
CA SER A 596 68.22 5.46 31.89
C SER A 596 66.86 6.14 32.01
N ASN A 597 65.79 5.34 32.11
CA ASN A 597 64.40 5.81 32.11
C ASN A 597 63.66 5.42 33.39
N PHE A 598 64.34 4.95 34.43
CA PHE A 598 63.71 4.59 35.70
C PHE A 598 62.92 5.77 36.28
N GLY A 599 61.63 5.55 36.54
CA GLY A 599 60.68 6.56 37.00
C GLY A 599 59.93 7.33 35.90
N VAL A 600 60.21 7.07 34.61
CA VAL A 600 59.35 7.57 33.51
C VAL A 600 57.96 6.95 33.63
N GLY A 601 56.91 7.71 33.29
CA GLY A 601 55.52 7.27 33.47
C GLY A 601 54.85 7.74 34.77
N ASN A 602 55.63 8.25 35.74
CA ASN A 602 55.10 8.79 36.99
C ASN A 602 55.82 10.06 37.47
N PRO A 603 55.19 11.26 37.42
CA PRO A 603 53.83 11.53 36.93
C PRO A 603 53.76 11.50 35.38
N PRO A 604 52.54 11.49 34.79
CA PRO A 604 52.32 11.31 33.35
C PRO A 604 53.09 12.29 32.45
N PRO A 605 53.41 11.94 31.19
CA PRO A 605 52.77 10.88 30.38
C PRO A 605 53.30 9.45 30.60
N PRO A 606 52.52 8.41 30.26
CA PRO A 606 52.93 7.00 30.39
C PRO A 606 54.22 6.67 29.62
N ALA A 607 55.00 5.75 30.17
CA ALA A 607 56.17 5.19 29.52
C ALA A 607 55.79 4.32 28.31
N THR A 608 56.68 4.26 27.32
CA THR A 608 56.62 3.34 26.20
C THR A 608 57.55 2.15 26.45
N GLN A 609 57.36 1.03 25.76
CA GLN A 609 58.27 -0.12 25.91
C GLN A 609 59.72 0.23 25.54
N ALA A 610 59.95 1.05 24.51
CA ALA A 610 61.30 1.52 24.16
C ALA A 610 61.94 2.38 25.27
N GLN A 611 61.15 2.89 26.22
CA GLN A 611 61.61 3.59 27.40
C GLN A 611 61.81 2.67 28.61
N GLY A 612 61.59 1.36 28.50
CA GLY A 612 61.87 0.42 29.59
C GLY A 612 60.64 -0.13 30.32
N ASP A 613 59.42 0.14 29.85
CA ASP A 613 58.18 -0.44 30.37
C ASP A 613 58.02 -1.88 29.82
N ALA A 614 58.49 -2.87 30.58
CA ALA A 614 58.51 -4.28 30.19
C ALA A 614 57.22 -5.01 30.55
N ASN A 615 56.47 -4.55 31.56
CA ASN A 615 55.20 -5.17 31.96
C ASN A 615 53.98 -4.51 31.28
N GLY A 616 54.17 -3.35 30.64
CA GLY A 616 53.16 -2.59 29.92
C GLY A 616 52.21 -1.80 30.81
N ASP A 617 52.60 -1.49 32.06
CA ASP A 617 51.76 -0.77 33.02
C ASP A 617 51.88 0.77 32.92
N GLY A 618 52.73 1.26 32.00
CA GLY A 618 52.91 2.66 31.71
C GLY A 618 53.89 3.37 32.65
N VAL A 619 54.61 2.63 33.51
CA VAL A 619 55.66 3.16 34.41
C VAL A 619 56.92 2.33 34.25
N VAL A 620 58.09 2.97 34.32
CA VAL A 620 59.39 2.26 34.32
C VAL A 620 59.85 2.07 35.77
N ASP A 621 59.60 0.92 36.35
CA ASP A 621 59.89 0.63 37.75
C ASP A 621 60.49 -0.77 38.02
N GLY A 622 60.50 -1.17 39.29
CA GLY A 622 61.07 -2.46 39.71
C GLY A 622 60.33 -3.68 39.17
N ALA A 623 59.06 -3.56 38.78
CA ALA A 623 58.29 -4.64 38.17
C ALA A 623 58.81 -4.96 36.76
N ASP A 624 59.27 -3.96 36.02
CA ASP A 624 59.93 -4.16 34.72
C ASP A 624 61.30 -4.80 34.87
N PHE A 625 62.06 -4.37 35.86
CA PHE A 625 63.37 -4.95 36.16
C PHE A 625 63.28 -6.44 36.48
N LEU A 626 62.21 -6.87 37.16
CA LEU A 626 61.97 -8.29 37.42
C LEU A 626 61.81 -9.10 36.12
N LEU A 627 61.20 -8.51 35.08
CA LEU A 627 61.09 -9.13 33.77
C LEU A 627 62.43 -9.16 33.02
N ILE A 628 63.27 -8.13 33.16
CA ILE A 628 64.67 -8.13 32.67
C ILE A 628 65.44 -9.29 33.31
N GLN A 629 65.33 -9.45 34.63
CA GLN A 629 66.02 -10.53 35.34
C GLN A 629 65.53 -11.93 34.92
N GLN A 630 64.22 -12.10 34.73
CA GLN A 630 63.65 -13.39 34.33
C GLN A 630 64.03 -13.79 32.90
N ARG A 631 64.37 -12.82 32.05
CA ARG A 631 64.60 -13.06 30.62
C ARG A 631 66.04 -12.80 30.17
N PHE A 632 66.93 -12.39 31.06
CA PHE A 632 68.32 -12.07 30.75
C PHE A 632 69.03 -13.23 30.02
N GLY A 633 69.54 -12.97 28.83
CA GLY A 633 70.22 -13.94 27.97
C GLY A 633 69.30 -14.90 27.22
N LEU A 634 67.97 -14.76 27.33
CA LEU A 634 67.01 -15.54 26.55
C LEU A 634 66.57 -14.73 25.31
N PRO A 635 66.53 -15.33 24.11
CA PRO A 635 65.78 -14.75 22.99
C PRO A 635 64.28 -14.68 23.34
N PRO A 636 63.48 -13.81 22.71
CA PRO A 636 62.05 -13.65 23.01
C PRO A 636 61.39 -15.02 22.98
N SER A 637 60.57 -15.32 24.01
CA SER A 637 59.90 -16.60 24.11
C SER A 637 58.98 -16.78 22.90
N VAL A 638 59.45 -17.52 21.91
CA VAL A 638 58.61 -17.96 20.81
C VAL A 638 57.59 -18.90 21.43
N ALA A 639 56.30 -18.58 21.31
CA ALA A 639 55.25 -19.47 21.76
C ALA A 639 55.47 -20.85 21.12
N VAL A 640 55.87 -21.83 21.94
CA VAL A 640 55.99 -23.21 21.49
C VAL A 640 54.58 -23.67 21.18
N ALA A 641 54.30 -23.95 19.90
CA ALA A 641 53.08 -24.64 19.51
C ALA A 641 52.97 -25.90 20.37
N ALA A 642 51.94 -25.98 21.21
CA ALA A 642 51.68 -27.16 22.00
C ALA A 642 51.57 -28.35 21.04
N ALA A 643 52.49 -29.30 21.13
CA ALA A 643 52.40 -30.55 20.41
C ALA A 643 51.09 -31.22 20.83
N VAL A 644 50.13 -31.28 19.91
CA VAL A 644 48.92 -32.07 20.04
C VAL A 644 49.36 -33.52 20.26
N PRO A 645 48.97 -34.20 21.35
CA PRO A 645 49.32 -35.60 21.55
C PRO A 645 48.70 -36.45 20.43
N GLU A 646 49.52 -37.09 19.60
CA GLU A 646 49.01 -38.08 18.65
C GLU A 646 48.47 -39.31 19.41
N PRO A 647 47.23 -39.75 19.17
CA PRO A 647 46.68 -40.91 19.86
C PRO A 647 47.28 -42.20 19.28
N SER A 648 47.92 -42.99 20.15
CA SER A 648 47.92 -44.46 20.20
C SER A 648 48.08 -45.29 18.89
N SER A 649 48.68 -44.75 17.84
CA SER A 649 49.00 -45.48 16.60
C SER A 649 50.09 -46.54 16.81
N VAL A 650 51.01 -46.32 17.75
CA VAL A 650 52.06 -47.28 18.13
C VAL A 650 51.51 -48.46 18.95
N LEU A 651 50.47 -48.24 19.76
CA LEU A 651 49.80 -49.31 20.52
C LEU A 651 48.98 -50.25 19.61
N LEU A 652 48.40 -49.73 18.52
CA LEU A 652 47.70 -50.52 17.51
C LEU A 652 48.66 -51.32 16.61
N ALA A 653 49.84 -50.77 16.30
CA ALA A 653 50.86 -51.50 15.52
C ALA A 653 51.50 -52.66 16.31
N LEU A 654 51.65 -52.52 17.63
CA LEU A 654 52.18 -53.59 18.50
C LEU A 654 51.16 -54.70 18.80
N ALA A 655 49.86 -54.39 18.77
CA ALA A 655 48.80 -55.40 18.90
C ALA A 655 48.61 -56.25 17.62
N ALA A 656 49.02 -55.73 16.44
CA ALA A 656 48.83 -56.41 15.16
C ALA A 656 49.93 -57.43 14.80
N PHE A 657 51.09 -57.41 15.46
CA PHE A 657 52.24 -58.24 15.05
C PHE A 657 52.83 -59.15 16.14
N GLY A 658 52.22 -59.22 17.32
CA GLY A 658 52.73 -60.05 18.42
C GLY A 658 51.72 -61.03 18.98
N LEU A 659 51.59 -62.23 18.39
CA LEU A 659 51.46 -63.51 19.10
C LEU A 659 51.50 -64.70 18.09
N PRO A 660 52.38 -65.70 18.28
CA PRO A 660 52.56 -66.83 17.37
C PRO A 660 51.65 -68.03 17.68
N LEU A 661 51.42 -68.81 16.63
CA LEU A 661 50.91 -70.19 16.56
C LEU A 661 51.17 -71.07 17.79
N ALA A 662 50.14 -71.70 18.34
CA ALA A 662 50.02 -73.17 18.43
C ALA A 662 48.81 -73.66 19.26
N ALA A 663 48.08 -74.59 18.64
CA ALA A 663 47.46 -75.80 19.21
C ALA A 663 45.94 -75.88 19.04
N ARG A 664 45.45 -76.48 17.95
CA ARG A 664 45.18 -77.93 17.75
C ARG A 664 43.83 -78.41 18.31
N ARG A 665 42.96 -78.76 17.34
CA ARG A 665 42.22 -80.03 17.17
C ARG A 665 40.91 -80.30 17.95
N ARG A 666 39.89 -80.61 17.11
CA ARG A 666 38.93 -81.76 17.15
C ARG A 666 38.01 -81.85 18.37
N ARG A 667 36.72 -82.21 18.31
CA ARG A 667 35.80 -83.04 17.49
C ARG A 667 34.39 -82.54 17.90
N SER A 668 33.29 -82.69 17.17
CA SER A 668 32.68 -83.85 16.49
C SER A 668 31.51 -83.36 15.65
#